data_AF-A0A0G2GGG4-F1
#
_entry.id   AF-A0A0G2GGG4-F1
#
_cell.length_a   1.000
_cell.length_b   1.000
_cell.length_c   1.000
_cell.angle_alpha   90.00
_cell.angle_beta   90.00
_cell.angle_gamma   90.00
#
_symmetry.space_group_name_H-M   'P 1'
#
loop_
_entity.id
_entity.type
_entity.pdbx_description
1 polymer ?
#
loop_
_entity_poly.entity_id
_entity_poly.type
_entity_poly.pdbx_seq_one_letter_code
_entity_poly.pdbx_strand_id
1 'polypeptide(L)'
;MKGVNGIYHAKFLIGAHPKYLRIAITSANLTKWDWGEGGFMENTVFLIDLPRLPEGQVTSEDDLTPFGQELRHYIQSVTHRPNLCNSLLKFDWSRTKHLAFVHSLGGPRTGEDAQRTGLPGLSRAINTLNLDSTTLEVDYATSSLGALSRGFMKQLLEAAKGEEVKVTKEKYDNDVQVRDLLKRFRVYFPTSDTVRGSRGGEDSGGTITLSKKWYEAKGFPKASMHDHKSTRTGLLSHNKMIIGRGQRVSSGEEDGEDEVATRRENVAWAYIGSANLTAAAWGQLSNDRATKTLKVTCRNYECGVLVPVDEKAPKMEAKDGRVPGYEVFEGTLDIPFEVPGDKYGDKNPCINKDIFAGPPMPLQYTSPVSVYQRQNLPLNLVALILSYIDDIADLARVTRTSRLLYYMTLPRLYEKVTLRSYSELRYMDNGRPEGYGSGSPFSMGLNGLVTKNIAQYVRSWRLVGDWRESDLDDFSRGRVPDNSMMLNIAVRAGMDRMERLQEFAWELNTKPLQTIYQGLQACGTLQSLTLKFPSTRIPRPTVVIPPLPNLREFKALEIDPLCYPDDISVLLAHSKKLEALHLHFSPRMRDAGEESTNLTAFFGRCIANKQPLKLKRYSMINIYTRATNIDLDALIDVDTLEEIAFINCNTQDAITVFIDDTWRLFEPQKIPKHLKVMRGDVLDAKQAIVMAQLKGLECLYIVNARRKPARTTPNGVSPAANNNGSNGTSNVFSGGIPDGTSQSPFGTTGNGQPDTPMSRESATIAGDYLAAITRHLGRTLRHLLLSDQWLLGGDVLMQLGRACPHLEQLGVALEEKSPDKMRQLLNGLPRLWALRILIRATTQEIELMQSISGNLHEQVIAFELRRKEWDRLKWLGIGDMVFLCGGVREVPGGAAANTPKSPVDPTMGEELGVRRIVKKVDREAVKDVEIWKMDSLDVI
;
A
#
# COMPACT_ATOMS: atom_id res chain seq x y z
N MET A 1 -4.97 13.95 -15.15
CA MET A 1 -5.69 14.76 -16.16
C MET A 1 -5.16 16.19 -16.09
N LYS A 2 -4.46 16.69 -17.12
CA LYS A 2 -4.08 18.10 -17.23
C LYS A 2 -5.00 18.77 -18.26
N GLY A 3 -5.80 19.74 -17.84
CA GLY A 3 -6.32 20.80 -18.73
C GLY A 3 -7.62 20.58 -19.51
N VAL A 4 -8.43 19.54 -19.27
CA VAL A 4 -9.76 19.39 -19.91
C VAL A 4 -10.84 19.21 -18.85
N ASN A 5 -11.83 20.11 -18.83
CA ASN A 5 -13.04 20.04 -17.98
C ASN A 5 -13.98 18.93 -18.50
N GLY A 6 -13.58 17.68 -18.28
CA GLY A 6 -14.28 16.48 -18.73
C GLY A 6 -14.64 15.54 -17.59
N ILE A 7 -15.78 14.84 -17.70
CA ILE A 7 -16.19 13.84 -16.70
C ILE A 7 -15.66 12.46 -17.13
N TYR A 8 -15.02 11.74 -16.20
CA TYR A 8 -14.73 10.33 -16.42
C TYR A 8 -16.00 9.52 -16.16
N HIS A 9 -16.72 9.16 -17.22
CA HIS A 9 -18.04 8.56 -17.12
C HIS A 9 -18.06 7.07 -17.55
N ALA A 10 -16.97 6.58 -18.14
CA ALA A 10 -16.71 5.18 -18.45
C ALA A 10 -16.78 4.29 -17.21
N LYS A 11 -17.45 3.15 -17.34
CA LYS A 11 -17.69 2.18 -16.26
C LYS A 11 -17.43 0.78 -16.80
N PHE A 12 -16.29 0.23 -16.43
CA PHE A 12 -15.88 -1.13 -16.81
C PHE A 12 -15.00 -1.74 -15.72
N LEU A 13 -14.95 -3.07 -15.69
CA LEU A 13 -14.13 -3.87 -14.79
C LEU A 13 -13.33 -4.88 -15.62
N ILE A 14 -12.06 -5.07 -15.28
CA ILE A 14 -11.21 -6.09 -15.87
C ILE A 14 -10.65 -6.93 -14.73
N GLY A 15 -11.11 -8.17 -14.63
CA GLY A 15 -10.75 -9.12 -13.58
C GLY A 15 -9.93 -10.28 -14.14
N ALA A 16 -8.64 -10.35 -13.82
CA ALA A 16 -7.81 -11.48 -14.20
C ALA A 16 -7.98 -12.64 -13.20
N HIS A 17 -8.46 -13.78 -13.69
CA HIS A 17 -8.58 -15.03 -12.93
C HIS A 17 -7.51 -16.04 -13.40
N PRO A 18 -7.28 -17.14 -12.65
CA PRO A 18 -6.30 -18.15 -13.05
C PRO A 18 -6.56 -18.72 -14.45
N LYS A 19 -7.84 -18.95 -14.83
CA LYS A 19 -8.21 -19.60 -16.09
C LYS A 19 -8.74 -18.65 -17.17
N TYR A 20 -9.09 -17.42 -16.84
CA TYR A 20 -9.72 -16.47 -17.78
C TYR A 20 -9.54 -15.01 -17.36
N LEU A 21 -9.78 -14.10 -18.28
CA LEU A 21 -9.96 -12.67 -18.05
C LEU A 21 -11.45 -12.34 -18.14
N ARG A 22 -12.02 -11.76 -17.09
CA ARG A 22 -13.40 -11.26 -17.09
C ARG A 22 -13.41 -9.79 -17.44
N ILE A 23 -14.20 -9.43 -18.45
CA ILE A 23 -14.46 -8.04 -18.81
C ILE A 23 -15.93 -7.76 -18.53
N ALA A 24 -16.20 -6.74 -17.72
CA ALA A 24 -17.54 -6.23 -17.49
C ALA A 24 -17.62 -4.78 -17.98
N ILE A 25 -18.63 -4.44 -18.78
CA ILE A 25 -18.94 -3.07 -19.21
C ILE A 25 -20.34 -2.75 -18.70
N THR A 26 -20.53 -1.64 -17.98
CA THR A 26 -21.79 -1.35 -17.29
C THR A 26 -22.23 0.10 -17.45
N SER A 27 -23.52 0.36 -17.22
CA SER A 27 -24.07 1.71 -17.07
C SER A 27 -24.08 2.22 -15.62
N ALA A 28 -23.84 1.35 -14.63
CA ALA A 28 -23.91 1.65 -13.20
C ALA A 28 -22.62 2.29 -12.65
N ASN A 29 -22.74 3.34 -11.85
CA ASN A 29 -21.67 3.73 -10.93
C ASN A 29 -21.54 2.68 -9.81
N LEU A 30 -20.39 2.61 -9.14
CA LEU A 30 -20.18 1.69 -7.99
C LEU A 30 -20.81 2.24 -6.71
N THR A 31 -22.13 2.45 -6.74
CA THR A 31 -22.93 2.95 -5.60
C THR A 31 -24.14 2.05 -5.36
N LYS A 32 -24.55 1.93 -4.09
CA LYS A 32 -25.74 1.16 -3.70
C LYS A 32 -26.99 1.54 -4.50
N TRP A 33 -27.09 2.83 -4.82
CA TRP A 33 -28.17 3.43 -5.60
C TRP A 33 -28.26 2.84 -7.01
N ASP A 34 -27.17 2.87 -7.78
CA ASP A 34 -27.17 2.40 -9.17
C ASP A 34 -27.26 0.86 -9.26
N TRP A 35 -26.74 0.14 -8.27
CA TRP A 35 -26.85 -1.33 -8.21
C TRP A 35 -28.21 -1.81 -7.68
N GLY A 36 -29.15 -0.89 -7.44
CA GLY A 36 -30.53 -1.23 -7.13
C GLY A 36 -30.73 -1.83 -5.74
N GLU A 37 -29.82 -1.62 -4.79
CA GLU A 37 -29.98 -2.11 -3.40
C GLU A 37 -31.29 -1.62 -2.76
N GLY A 38 -31.77 -0.44 -3.17
CA GLY A 38 -33.06 0.10 -2.73
C GLY A 38 -34.29 -0.39 -3.50
N GLY A 39 -34.12 -1.22 -4.53
CA GLY A 39 -35.23 -1.83 -5.29
C GLY A 39 -36.02 -0.88 -6.19
N PHE A 40 -35.44 0.27 -6.57
CA PHE A 40 -36.09 1.30 -7.42
C PHE A 40 -35.29 1.70 -8.68
N MET A 41 -34.05 1.21 -8.84
CA MET A 41 -33.17 1.57 -9.96
C MET A 41 -32.62 0.32 -10.66
N GLU A 42 -32.60 0.33 -11.99
CA GLU A 42 -31.97 -0.71 -12.80
C GLU A 42 -30.85 -0.17 -13.70
N ASN A 43 -29.94 -1.07 -14.06
CA ASN A 43 -28.79 -0.83 -14.93
C ASN A 43 -28.49 -2.08 -15.77
N THR A 44 -27.62 -1.91 -16.77
CA THR A 44 -27.19 -2.99 -17.65
C THR A 44 -25.71 -3.32 -17.42
N VAL A 45 -25.36 -4.60 -17.53
CA VAL A 45 -23.99 -5.11 -17.49
C VAL A 45 -23.80 -6.06 -18.68
N PHE A 46 -22.82 -5.77 -19.54
CA PHE A 46 -22.26 -6.75 -20.46
C PHE A 46 -21.10 -7.47 -19.76
N LEU A 47 -21.04 -8.79 -19.86
CA LEU A 47 -20.04 -9.63 -19.23
C LEU A 47 -19.47 -10.65 -20.22
N ILE A 48 -18.15 -10.76 -20.31
CA ILE A 48 -17.48 -11.80 -21.10
C ILE A 48 -16.24 -12.34 -20.40
N ASP A 49 -16.04 -13.66 -20.49
CA ASP A 49 -14.85 -14.35 -20.01
C ASP A 49 -13.99 -14.83 -21.19
N LEU A 50 -12.74 -14.38 -21.23
CA LEU A 50 -11.73 -14.73 -22.24
C LEU A 50 -10.76 -15.76 -21.66
N PRO A 51 -10.60 -16.95 -22.28
CA PRO A 51 -9.70 -17.98 -21.78
C PRO A 51 -8.27 -17.47 -21.65
N ARG A 52 -7.56 -17.91 -20.61
CA ARG A 52 -6.11 -17.68 -20.50
C ARG A 52 -5.39 -18.63 -21.45
N LEU A 53 -4.38 -18.10 -22.15
CA LEU A 53 -3.49 -18.91 -22.97
C LEU A 53 -2.57 -19.79 -22.10
N PRO A 54 -2.06 -20.91 -22.63
CA PRO A 54 -1.02 -21.70 -21.98
C PRO A 54 0.18 -20.87 -21.55
N GLU A 55 0.87 -21.29 -20.50
CA GLU A 55 2.03 -20.57 -19.97
C GLU A 55 3.13 -20.39 -21.03
N GLY A 56 3.67 -19.18 -21.15
CA GLY A 56 4.64 -18.80 -22.18
C GLY A 56 4.03 -18.38 -23.52
N GLN A 57 2.75 -18.61 -23.77
CA GLN A 57 2.06 -18.14 -24.98
C GLN A 57 1.45 -16.75 -24.78
N VAL A 58 1.58 -15.91 -25.81
CA VAL A 58 0.96 -14.59 -25.90
C VAL A 58 0.41 -14.38 -27.32
N THR A 59 -0.73 -13.71 -27.42
CA THR A 59 -1.29 -13.22 -28.68
C THR A 59 -0.49 -12.00 -29.15
N SER A 60 -0.19 -11.90 -30.45
CA SER A 60 0.40 -10.68 -31.04
C SER A 60 -0.59 -9.51 -30.96
N GLU A 61 -0.11 -8.27 -30.99
CA GLU A 61 -1.00 -7.11 -31.08
C GLU A 61 -1.87 -7.15 -32.34
N ASP A 62 -1.30 -7.63 -33.45
CA ASP A 62 -1.99 -7.75 -34.74
C ASP A 62 -3.06 -8.84 -34.74
N ASP A 63 -2.94 -9.83 -33.85
CA ASP A 63 -3.87 -10.96 -33.73
C ASP A 63 -5.06 -10.67 -32.79
N LEU A 64 -5.05 -9.53 -32.09
CA LEU A 64 -6.19 -9.10 -31.29
C LEU A 64 -7.41 -8.87 -32.19
N THR A 65 -8.61 -9.27 -31.74
CA THR A 65 -9.84 -8.90 -32.45
C THR A 65 -10.04 -7.39 -32.41
N PRO A 66 -10.87 -6.80 -33.29
CA PRO A 66 -11.12 -5.37 -33.28
C PRO A 66 -11.57 -4.83 -31.91
N PHE A 67 -12.40 -5.59 -31.18
CA PHE A 67 -12.74 -5.31 -29.78
C PHE A 67 -11.50 -5.20 -28.88
N GLY A 68 -10.59 -6.19 -28.94
CA GLY A 68 -9.38 -6.21 -28.13
C GLY A 68 -8.41 -5.08 -28.47
N GLN A 69 -8.26 -4.76 -29.75
CA GLN A 69 -7.42 -3.65 -30.23
C GLN A 69 -7.92 -2.30 -29.68
N GLU A 70 -9.23 -2.02 -29.79
CA GLU A 70 -9.82 -0.76 -29.31
C GLU A 70 -9.84 -0.68 -27.79
N LEU A 71 -10.17 -1.78 -27.08
CA LEU A 71 -10.11 -1.80 -25.62
C LEU A 71 -8.69 -1.56 -25.11
N ARG A 72 -7.69 -2.20 -25.72
CA ARG A 72 -6.28 -2.00 -25.37
C ARG A 72 -5.86 -0.55 -25.62
N HIS A 73 -6.20 0.02 -26.78
CA HIS A 73 -5.92 1.43 -27.09
C HIS A 73 -6.56 2.39 -26.09
N TYR A 74 -7.82 2.13 -25.70
CA TYR A 74 -8.50 2.93 -24.68
C TYR A 74 -7.80 2.86 -23.33
N ILE A 75 -7.48 1.66 -22.83
CA ILE A 75 -6.77 1.46 -21.56
C ILE A 75 -5.40 2.13 -21.59
N GLN A 76 -4.66 1.98 -22.70
CA GLN A 76 -3.36 2.62 -22.87
C GLN A 76 -3.48 4.15 -22.81
N SER A 77 -4.51 4.70 -23.45
CA SER A 77 -4.78 6.14 -23.49
C SER A 77 -5.21 6.72 -22.14
N VAL A 78 -5.89 5.96 -21.28
CA VAL A 78 -6.35 6.45 -19.96
C VAL A 78 -5.43 6.10 -18.80
N THR A 79 -4.62 5.04 -18.89
CA THR A 79 -3.76 4.58 -17.78
C THR A 79 -2.28 4.94 -17.96
N HIS A 80 -1.80 5.02 -19.21
CA HIS A 80 -0.37 5.13 -19.54
C HIS A 80 0.50 4.03 -18.90
N ARG A 81 -0.06 2.83 -18.64
CA ARG A 81 0.67 1.69 -18.07
C ARG A 81 0.86 0.58 -19.12
N PRO A 82 2.02 0.51 -19.79
CA PRO A 82 2.26 -0.49 -20.84
C PRO A 82 2.20 -1.93 -20.30
N ASN A 83 2.69 -2.18 -19.08
CA ASN A 83 2.66 -3.52 -18.48
C ASN A 83 1.23 -4.06 -18.29
N LEU A 84 0.26 -3.19 -17.97
CA LEU A 84 -1.15 -3.57 -17.88
C LEU A 84 -1.68 -3.97 -19.26
N CYS A 85 -1.39 -3.17 -20.29
CA CYS A 85 -1.81 -3.44 -21.66
C CYS A 85 -1.17 -4.73 -22.21
N ASN A 86 0.08 -5.01 -21.86
CA ASN A 86 0.78 -6.23 -22.28
C ASN A 86 0.23 -7.48 -21.57
N SER A 87 -0.32 -7.33 -20.36
CA SER A 87 -0.94 -8.46 -19.66
C SER A 87 -2.21 -8.99 -20.34
N LEU A 88 -2.88 -8.15 -21.14
CA LEU A 88 -4.06 -8.52 -21.93
C LEU A 88 -3.73 -9.50 -23.06
N LEU A 89 -2.48 -9.52 -23.52
CA LEU A 89 -2.00 -10.42 -24.58
C LEU A 89 -1.87 -11.88 -24.12
N LYS A 90 -2.04 -12.16 -22.82
CA LYS A 90 -1.98 -13.52 -22.25
C LYS A 90 -3.31 -14.29 -22.35
N PHE A 91 -4.29 -13.76 -23.07
CA PHE A 91 -5.64 -14.29 -23.14
C PHE A 91 -6.07 -14.43 -24.60
N ASP A 92 -6.94 -15.41 -24.86
CA ASP A 92 -7.53 -15.65 -26.17
C ASP A 92 -8.73 -14.72 -26.38
N TRP A 93 -8.60 -13.81 -27.35
CA TRP A 93 -9.63 -12.83 -27.73
C TRP A 93 -10.60 -13.37 -28.79
N SER A 94 -10.50 -14.63 -29.21
CA SER A 94 -11.37 -15.22 -30.24
C SER A 94 -12.87 -15.06 -29.95
N ARG A 95 -13.26 -15.03 -28.67
CA ARG A 95 -14.64 -14.83 -28.23
C ARG A 95 -15.19 -13.42 -28.46
N THR A 96 -14.34 -12.44 -28.77
CA THR A 96 -14.75 -11.05 -29.07
C THR A 96 -14.71 -10.72 -30.56
N LYS A 97 -14.62 -11.74 -31.46
CA LYS A 97 -14.59 -11.53 -32.92
C LYS A 97 -15.84 -10.84 -33.46
N HIS A 98 -17.00 -11.15 -32.90
CA HIS A 98 -18.30 -10.63 -33.30
C HIS A 98 -18.69 -9.35 -32.53
N LEU A 99 -17.78 -8.76 -31.76
CA LEU A 99 -18.06 -7.60 -30.91
C LEU A 99 -17.15 -6.44 -31.30
N ALA A 100 -17.58 -5.22 -31.00
CA ALA A 100 -16.73 -4.03 -31.11
C ALA A 100 -16.78 -3.21 -29.82
N PHE A 101 -15.62 -2.69 -29.41
CA PHE A 101 -15.50 -1.81 -28.26
C PHE A 101 -15.57 -0.36 -28.75
N VAL A 102 -16.52 0.40 -28.22
CA VAL A 102 -16.76 1.80 -28.61
C VAL A 102 -16.43 2.71 -27.44
N HIS A 103 -15.60 3.73 -27.67
CA HIS A 103 -15.14 4.61 -26.60
C HIS A 103 -15.12 6.08 -26.98
N SER A 104 -15.13 6.92 -25.94
CA SER A 104 -14.83 8.35 -26.04
C SER A 104 -13.63 8.67 -25.17
N LEU A 105 -12.62 9.32 -25.75
CA LEU A 105 -11.47 9.84 -25.03
C LEU A 105 -11.64 11.34 -24.79
N GLY A 106 -11.62 11.76 -23.53
CA GLY A 106 -11.72 13.17 -23.17
C GLY A 106 -10.63 14.02 -23.84
N GLY A 107 -11.05 15.16 -24.37
CA GLY A 107 -10.21 16.13 -25.07
C GLY A 107 -10.39 16.14 -26.59
N PRO A 108 -9.70 17.07 -27.27
CA PRO A 108 -9.66 17.11 -28.73
C PRO A 108 -8.79 15.99 -29.31
N ARG A 109 -9.24 15.36 -30.39
CA ARG A 109 -8.54 14.34 -31.18
C ARG A 109 -8.55 14.71 -32.66
N THR A 110 -7.47 14.38 -33.36
CA THR A 110 -7.24 14.66 -34.79
C THR A 110 -6.58 13.44 -35.44
N GLY A 111 -6.58 13.36 -36.77
CA GLY A 111 -5.96 12.25 -37.49
C GLY A 111 -6.65 10.91 -37.19
N GLU A 112 -5.87 9.83 -37.05
CA GLU A 112 -6.41 8.49 -36.78
C GLU A 112 -7.20 8.44 -35.46
N ASP A 113 -6.70 9.07 -34.39
CA ASP A 113 -7.40 9.13 -33.09
C ASP A 113 -8.80 9.75 -33.19
N ALA A 114 -9.01 10.69 -34.12
CA ALA A 114 -10.34 11.26 -34.36
C ALA A 114 -11.32 10.25 -34.97
N GLN A 115 -10.83 9.29 -35.75
CA GLN A 115 -11.63 8.24 -36.38
C GLN A 115 -11.96 7.08 -35.43
N ARG A 116 -11.28 6.99 -34.28
CA ARG A 116 -11.42 5.89 -33.31
C ARG A 116 -12.39 6.17 -32.17
N THR A 117 -12.81 7.42 -31.99
CA THR A 117 -13.47 7.87 -30.76
C THR A 117 -14.77 8.61 -31.05
N GLY A 118 -15.73 8.55 -30.12
CA GLY A 118 -17.01 9.24 -30.27
C GLY A 118 -17.81 8.81 -31.51
N LEU A 119 -18.46 9.75 -32.21
CA LEU A 119 -19.27 9.47 -33.40
C LEU A 119 -18.51 8.74 -34.53
N PRO A 120 -17.31 9.18 -34.95
CA PRO A 120 -16.54 8.41 -35.94
C PRO A 120 -16.16 7.01 -35.45
N GLY A 121 -15.84 6.86 -34.16
CA GLY A 121 -15.57 5.56 -33.55
C GLY A 121 -16.76 4.60 -33.62
N LEU A 122 -17.99 5.11 -33.43
CA LEU A 122 -19.22 4.33 -33.63
C LEU A 122 -19.39 3.90 -35.10
N SER A 123 -19.22 4.83 -36.04
CA SER A 123 -19.29 4.52 -37.48
C SER A 123 -18.28 3.45 -37.89
N ARG A 124 -17.03 3.59 -37.44
CA ARG A 124 -15.98 2.60 -37.65
C ARG A 124 -16.35 1.23 -37.07
N ALA A 125 -16.92 1.18 -35.86
CA ALA A 125 -17.34 -0.07 -35.24
C ALA A 125 -18.46 -0.76 -36.03
N ILE A 126 -19.44 0.00 -36.53
CA ILE A 126 -20.53 -0.50 -37.38
C ILE A 126 -19.98 -1.13 -38.65
N ASN A 127 -19.10 -0.42 -39.36
CA ASN A 127 -18.46 -0.94 -40.57
C ASN A 127 -17.56 -2.16 -40.30
N THR A 128 -16.82 -2.16 -39.19
CA THR A 128 -15.94 -3.26 -38.81
C THR A 128 -16.71 -4.56 -38.58
N LEU A 129 -17.94 -4.48 -38.08
CA LEU A 129 -18.82 -5.62 -37.88
C LEU A 129 -19.76 -5.89 -39.07
N ASN A 130 -19.61 -5.16 -40.19
CA ASN A 130 -20.45 -5.28 -41.38
C ASN A 130 -21.94 -5.03 -41.10
N LEU A 131 -22.23 -4.04 -40.24
CA LEU A 131 -23.56 -3.65 -39.78
C LEU A 131 -24.09 -2.36 -40.44
N ASP A 132 -23.49 -1.97 -41.57
CA ASP A 132 -23.91 -0.78 -42.30
C ASP A 132 -25.35 -0.94 -42.83
N SER A 133 -26.07 0.18 -42.96
CA SER A 133 -27.47 0.13 -43.38
C SER A 133 -27.89 1.34 -44.19
N THR A 134 -28.72 1.09 -45.20
CA THR A 134 -29.32 2.14 -46.04
C THR A 134 -30.45 2.84 -45.28
N THR A 135 -31.28 2.06 -44.58
CA THR A 135 -32.37 2.52 -43.72
C THR A 135 -32.17 2.00 -42.30
N LEU A 136 -32.29 2.87 -41.30
CA LEU A 136 -32.12 2.51 -39.88
C LEU A 136 -33.17 3.23 -39.02
N GLU A 137 -33.80 2.48 -38.12
CA GLU A 137 -34.50 2.99 -36.94
C GLU A 137 -33.59 2.83 -35.71
N VAL A 138 -33.55 3.86 -34.88
CA VAL A 138 -32.73 3.91 -33.66
C VAL A 138 -33.61 4.20 -32.46
N ASP A 139 -33.57 3.31 -31.47
CA ASP A 139 -34.16 3.49 -30.15
C ASP A 139 -33.01 3.74 -29.15
N TYR A 140 -32.92 4.94 -28.58
CA TYR A 140 -31.84 5.33 -27.67
C TYR A 140 -32.40 5.65 -26.27
N ALA A 141 -32.20 4.73 -25.32
CA ALA A 141 -32.43 4.93 -23.90
C ALA A 141 -31.24 5.62 -23.21
N THR A 142 -31.53 6.67 -22.44
CA THR A 142 -30.51 7.48 -21.77
C THR A 142 -31.03 8.05 -20.46
N SER A 143 -30.16 8.17 -19.46
CA SER A 143 -30.51 8.79 -18.17
C SER A 143 -30.21 10.29 -18.11
N SER A 144 -29.48 10.85 -19.08
CA SER A 144 -29.22 12.29 -19.15
C SER A 144 -29.31 12.81 -20.58
N LEU A 145 -29.89 14.00 -20.74
CA LEU A 145 -29.98 14.69 -22.01
C LEU A 145 -29.29 16.05 -21.94
N GLY A 146 -28.50 16.34 -22.99
CA GLY A 146 -27.83 17.63 -23.17
C GLY A 146 -28.73 18.65 -23.89
N ALA A 147 -28.12 19.74 -24.36
CA ALA A 147 -28.73 20.62 -25.35
C ALA A 147 -28.83 19.91 -26.72
N LEU A 148 -29.79 18.99 -26.84
CA LEU A 148 -29.97 18.16 -28.01
C LEU A 148 -30.38 19.01 -29.22
N SER A 149 -29.74 18.79 -30.37
CA SER A 149 -30.05 19.45 -31.62
C SER A 149 -30.32 18.42 -32.71
N ARG A 150 -31.15 18.80 -33.69
CA ARG A 150 -31.47 17.96 -34.85
C ARG A 150 -30.22 17.57 -35.64
N GLY A 151 -29.27 18.50 -35.78
CA GLY A 151 -28.00 18.24 -36.48
C GLY A 151 -27.13 17.19 -35.78
N PHE A 152 -27.03 17.26 -34.45
CA PHE A 152 -26.29 16.23 -33.70
C PHE A 152 -26.97 14.86 -33.79
N MET A 153 -28.31 14.80 -33.72
CA MET A 153 -29.04 13.55 -33.90
C MET A 153 -28.86 12.97 -35.31
N LYS A 154 -28.83 13.83 -36.34
CA LYS A 154 -28.53 13.42 -37.72
C LYS A 154 -27.13 12.79 -37.80
N GLN A 155 -26.11 13.46 -37.26
CA GLN A 155 -24.73 12.94 -37.23
C GLN A 155 -24.63 11.60 -36.47
N LEU A 156 -25.40 11.43 -35.39
CA LEU A 156 -25.46 10.17 -34.67
C LEU A 156 -26.11 9.07 -35.51
N LEU A 157 -27.19 9.38 -36.23
CA LEU A 157 -27.82 8.41 -37.13
C LEU A 157 -26.92 8.04 -38.31
N GLU A 158 -26.22 9.00 -38.91
CA GLU A 158 -25.19 8.77 -39.94
C GLU A 158 -24.10 7.82 -39.37
N ALA A 159 -23.59 8.09 -38.17
CA ALA A 159 -22.64 7.22 -37.50
C ALA A 159 -23.20 5.80 -37.25
N ALA A 160 -24.45 5.71 -36.79
CA ALA A 160 -25.14 4.47 -36.50
C ALA A 160 -25.41 3.61 -37.75
N LYS A 161 -25.44 4.24 -38.94
CA LYS A 161 -25.52 3.54 -40.23
C LYS A 161 -24.17 3.08 -40.79
N GLY A 162 -23.05 3.47 -40.16
CA GLY A 162 -21.72 3.26 -40.71
C GLY A 162 -21.32 4.31 -41.76
N GLU A 163 -22.07 5.41 -41.89
CA GLU A 163 -21.71 6.49 -42.81
C GLU A 163 -20.58 7.37 -42.21
N GLU A 164 -19.80 8.02 -43.08
CA GLU A 164 -18.78 8.98 -42.66
C GLU A 164 -19.44 10.22 -42.05
N VAL A 165 -19.11 10.53 -40.80
CA VAL A 165 -19.72 11.65 -40.07
C VAL A 165 -19.01 12.97 -40.42
N LYS A 166 -19.76 13.93 -40.96
CA LYS A 166 -19.22 15.21 -41.46
C LYS A 166 -19.44 16.37 -40.49
N VAL A 167 -18.54 17.34 -40.51
CA VAL A 167 -18.68 18.60 -39.77
C VAL A 167 -19.83 19.41 -40.35
N THR A 168 -20.85 19.71 -39.55
CA THR A 168 -21.95 20.54 -40.01
C THR A 168 -21.92 21.97 -39.47
N LYS A 169 -22.23 22.93 -40.33
CA LYS A 169 -22.39 24.35 -40.00
C LYS A 169 -23.86 24.85 -40.02
N GLU A 170 -24.82 24.00 -40.39
CA GLU A 170 -26.18 24.41 -40.75
C GLU A 170 -27.16 24.45 -39.56
N LYS A 171 -28.12 25.39 -39.60
CA LYS A 171 -29.23 25.49 -38.65
C LYS A 171 -30.41 24.64 -39.17
N TYR A 172 -30.58 23.46 -38.62
CA TYR A 172 -31.53 22.43 -39.08
C TYR A 172 -32.99 22.61 -38.68
N ASP A 173 -33.38 23.75 -38.12
CA ASP A 173 -34.70 23.89 -37.50
C ASP A 173 -35.87 23.84 -38.51
N ASN A 174 -35.62 24.16 -39.78
CA ASN A 174 -36.63 24.19 -40.85
C ASN A 174 -36.45 23.13 -41.94
N ASP A 175 -35.47 22.24 -41.81
CA ASP A 175 -35.19 21.21 -42.82
C ASP A 175 -36.20 20.05 -42.72
N VAL A 176 -37.03 19.90 -43.76
CA VAL A 176 -38.08 18.86 -43.84
C VAL A 176 -37.46 17.46 -43.90
N GLN A 177 -36.34 17.28 -44.60
CA GLN A 177 -35.67 15.98 -44.73
C GLN A 177 -35.13 15.52 -43.38
N VAL A 178 -34.57 16.44 -42.59
CA VAL A 178 -34.10 16.13 -41.23
C VAL A 178 -35.27 15.82 -40.30
N ARG A 179 -36.41 16.51 -40.44
CA ARG A 179 -37.62 16.18 -39.64
C ARG A 179 -38.16 14.79 -39.97
N ASP A 180 -38.17 14.40 -41.23
CA ASP A 180 -38.61 13.07 -41.64
C ASP A 180 -37.63 11.98 -41.21
N LEU A 181 -36.32 12.24 -41.30
CA LEU A 181 -35.29 11.34 -40.82
C LEU A 181 -35.43 11.05 -39.32
N LEU A 182 -35.72 12.08 -38.52
CA LEU A 182 -35.88 11.96 -37.06
C LEU A 182 -37.16 11.23 -36.63
N LYS A 183 -38.10 10.95 -37.54
CA LYS A 183 -39.23 10.02 -37.25
C LYS A 183 -38.74 8.61 -36.93
N ARG A 184 -37.55 8.25 -37.41
CA ARG A 184 -36.89 6.95 -37.19
C ARG A 184 -35.96 6.95 -35.98
N PHE A 185 -35.84 8.06 -35.26
CA PHE A 185 -35.00 8.18 -34.07
C PHE A 185 -35.88 8.42 -32.84
N ARG A 186 -35.92 7.44 -31.94
CA ARG A 186 -36.72 7.47 -30.70
C ARG A 186 -35.79 7.63 -29.50
N VAL A 187 -36.02 8.67 -28.71
CA VAL A 187 -35.25 8.99 -27.50
C VAL A 187 -36.07 8.59 -26.29
N TYR A 188 -35.62 7.58 -25.53
CA TYR A 188 -36.28 7.11 -24.33
C TYR A 188 -35.71 7.84 -23.12
N PHE A 189 -36.57 8.65 -22.49
CA PHE A 189 -36.29 9.35 -21.25
C PHE A 189 -37.59 9.36 -20.42
N PRO A 190 -37.55 9.24 -19.08
CA PRO A 190 -38.78 9.08 -18.32
C PRO A 190 -39.54 10.40 -18.18
N THR A 191 -40.88 10.30 -18.25
CA THR A 191 -41.78 11.42 -17.93
C THR A 191 -41.79 11.69 -16.42
N SER A 192 -42.25 12.88 -16.03
CA SER A 192 -42.47 13.21 -14.61
C SER A 192 -43.45 12.25 -13.95
N ASP A 193 -44.46 11.79 -14.68
CA ASP A 193 -45.45 10.83 -14.16
C ASP A 193 -44.83 9.44 -13.94
N THR A 194 -43.97 8.99 -14.85
CA THR A 194 -43.21 7.73 -14.69
C THR A 194 -42.30 7.79 -13.47
N VAL A 195 -41.59 8.91 -13.25
CA VAL A 195 -40.75 9.09 -12.05
C VAL A 195 -41.59 9.11 -10.77
N ARG A 196 -42.70 9.85 -10.77
CA ARG A 196 -43.61 9.92 -9.62
C ARG A 196 -44.25 8.56 -9.30
N GLY A 197 -44.59 7.78 -10.33
CA GLY A 197 -45.19 6.45 -10.21
C GLY A 197 -44.19 5.33 -9.92
N SER A 198 -42.89 5.62 -9.88
CA SER A 198 -41.87 4.64 -9.51
C SER A 198 -41.92 4.31 -8.02
N ARG A 199 -41.34 3.16 -7.62
CA ARG A 199 -41.29 2.70 -6.22
C ARG A 199 -40.58 3.70 -5.31
N GLY A 200 -39.60 4.43 -5.83
CA GLY A 200 -38.83 5.43 -5.09
C GLY A 200 -39.36 6.86 -5.22
N GLY A 201 -40.46 7.07 -5.94
CA GLY A 201 -41.09 8.38 -6.13
C GLY A 201 -40.17 9.43 -6.78
N GLU A 202 -40.51 10.71 -6.62
CA GLU A 202 -39.73 11.83 -7.20
C GLU A 202 -38.26 11.85 -6.71
N ASP A 203 -37.99 11.40 -5.48
CA ASP A 203 -36.64 11.37 -4.88
C ASP A 203 -35.70 10.38 -5.58
N SER A 204 -36.24 9.38 -6.28
CA SER A 204 -35.47 8.39 -7.04
C SER A 204 -34.95 8.89 -8.40
N GLY A 205 -35.36 10.10 -8.82
CA GLY A 205 -34.95 10.70 -10.09
C GLY A 205 -33.57 11.39 -10.09
N GLY A 206 -32.83 11.36 -8.99
CA GLY A 206 -31.61 12.18 -8.82
C GLY A 206 -30.47 11.92 -9.83
N THR A 207 -30.47 10.77 -10.50
CA THR A 207 -29.49 10.40 -11.55
C THR A 207 -30.05 10.56 -12.97
N ILE A 208 -31.30 11.05 -13.09
CA ILE A 208 -32.00 11.31 -14.34
C ILE A 208 -32.03 12.82 -14.58
N THR A 209 -31.27 13.30 -15.57
CA THR A 209 -30.99 14.73 -15.68
C THR A 209 -31.31 15.31 -17.05
N LEU A 210 -32.26 16.24 -17.09
CA LEU A 210 -32.53 17.13 -18.21
C LEU A 210 -32.80 18.54 -17.69
N SER A 211 -32.13 19.54 -18.28
CA SER A 211 -32.37 20.94 -17.96
C SER A 211 -33.66 21.43 -18.62
N LYS A 212 -34.52 22.10 -17.85
CA LYS A 212 -35.72 22.78 -18.36
C LYS A 212 -35.39 23.71 -19.53
N LYS A 213 -34.34 24.51 -19.37
CA LYS A 213 -33.84 25.44 -20.39
C LYS A 213 -33.53 24.75 -21.72
N TRP A 214 -32.96 23.55 -21.68
CA TRP A 214 -32.64 22.81 -22.90
C TRP A 214 -33.89 22.20 -23.53
N TYR A 215 -34.78 21.63 -22.71
CA TYR A 215 -36.03 21.06 -23.19
C TYR A 215 -36.96 22.11 -23.82
N GLU A 216 -37.00 23.31 -23.25
CA GLU A 216 -37.83 24.42 -23.74
C GLU A 216 -37.20 25.16 -24.94
N ALA A 217 -35.96 24.88 -25.29
CA ALA A 217 -35.31 25.50 -26.44
C ALA A 217 -36.05 25.14 -27.75
N LYS A 218 -36.28 26.12 -28.62
CA LYS A 218 -37.00 25.97 -29.90
C LYS A 218 -36.44 24.84 -30.80
N GLY A 219 -35.13 24.62 -30.74
CA GLY A 219 -34.43 23.59 -31.52
C GLY A 219 -34.49 22.17 -30.94
N PHE A 220 -35.04 21.99 -29.73
CA PHE A 220 -35.07 20.68 -29.07
C PHE A 220 -36.07 19.74 -29.79
N PRO A 221 -35.68 18.51 -30.15
CA PRO A 221 -36.49 17.59 -30.96
C PRO A 221 -37.54 16.84 -30.12
N LYS A 222 -38.53 17.56 -29.57
CA LYS A 222 -39.57 16.99 -28.68
C LYS A 222 -40.35 15.84 -29.31
N ALA A 223 -40.57 15.86 -30.63
CA ALA A 223 -41.33 14.83 -31.35
C ALA A 223 -40.65 13.44 -31.34
N SER A 224 -39.35 13.37 -31.05
CA SER A 224 -38.60 12.11 -30.94
C SER A 224 -38.66 11.50 -29.53
N MET A 225 -39.20 12.20 -28.54
CA MET A 225 -39.22 11.77 -27.14
C MET A 225 -40.29 10.71 -26.86
N HIS A 226 -39.87 9.64 -26.20
CA HIS A 226 -40.70 8.52 -25.76
C HIS A 226 -40.45 8.25 -24.27
N ASP A 227 -41.51 7.87 -23.55
CA ASP A 227 -41.44 7.59 -22.11
C ASP A 227 -40.61 6.34 -21.84
N HIS A 228 -39.62 6.47 -20.96
CA HIS A 228 -38.75 5.36 -20.58
C HIS A 228 -39.37 4.61 -19.40
N LYS A 229 -40.17 3.59 -19.71
CA LYS A 229 -40.80 2.69 -18.73
C LYS A 229 -40.07 1.35 -18.71
N SER A 230 -39.62 0.94 -17.54
CA SER A 230 -39.02 -0.38 -17.36
C SER A 230 -40.07 -1.48 -17.56
N THR A 231 -39.67 -2.61 -18.15
CA THR A 231 -40.51 -3.83 -18.15
C THR A 231 -40.67 -4.42 -16.75
N ARG A 232 -39.86 -3.96 -15.78
CA ARG A 232 -39.95 -4.31 -14.37
C ARG A 232 -40.71 -3.20 -13.63
N THR A 233 -41.96 -3.50 -13.31
CA THR A 233 -42.92 -2.51 -12.78
C THR A 233 -42.37 -1.72 -11.59
N GLY A 234 -42.33 -0.40 -11.76
CA GLY A 234 -41.97 0.57 -10.73
C GLY A 234 -40.47 0.87 -10.60
N LEU A 235 -39.61 0.33 -11.47
CA LEU A 235 -38.20 0.70 -11.53
C LEU A 235 -37.96 1.88 -12.49
N LEU A 236 -37.03 2.75 -12.10
CA LEU A 236 -36.36 3.69 -13.00
C LEU A 236 -35.08 3.08 -13.54
N SER A 237 -34.59 3.60 -14.66
CA SER A 237 -33.39 3.09 -15.31
C SER A 237 -32.32 4.16 -15.44
N HIS A 238 -31.09 3.79 -15.07
CA HIS A 238 -29.89 4.60 -15.29
C HIS A 238 -29.06 4.06 -16.48
N ASN A 239 -29.63 3.17 -17.29
CA ASN A 239 -28.94 2.60 -18.44
C ASN A 239 -28.69 3.61 -19.57
N LYS A 240 -27.76 3.24 -20.46
CA LYS A 240 -27.54 3.91 -21.74
C LYS A 240 -27.44 2.83 -22.79
N MET A 241 -28.47 2.71 -23.61
CA MET A 241 -28.61 1.65 -24.60
C MET A 241 -29.07 2.23 -25.92
N ILE A 242 -28.46 1.80 -27.01
CA ILE A 242 -28.89 2.12 -28.38
C ILE A 242 -29.27 0.81 -29.04
N ILE A 243 -30.42 0.79 -29.69
CA ILE A 243 -30.91 -0.37 -30.43
C ILE A 243 -31.12 0.10 -31.87
N GLY A 244 -30.40 -0.52 -32.80
CA GLY A 244 -30.52 -0.26 -34.23
C GLY A 244 -31.26 -1.39 -34.93
N ARG A 245 -32.29 -1.06 -35.72
CA ARG A 245 -33.03 -2.00 -36.58
C ARG A 245 -33.15 -1.39 -37.97
N GLY A 246 -32.64 -2.08 -38.98
CA GLY A 246 -32.45 -1.49 -40.30
C GLY A 246 -32.46 -2.50 -41.43
N GLN A 247 -32.21 -1.97 -42.63
CA GLN A 247 -32.06 -2.72 -43.87
C GLN A 247 -30.89 -2.17 -44.67
N ARG A 248 -30.08 -3.08 -45.21
CA ARG A 248 -29.07 -2.82 -46.22
C ARG A 248 -29.60 -3.24 -47.59
N VAL A 249 -29.46 -2.35 -48.57
CA VAL A 249 -29.84 -2.61 -49.96
C VAL A 249 -28.57 -2.68 -50.79
N SER A 250 -28.38 -3.77 -51.52
CA SER A 250 -27.28 -3.96 -52.48
C SER A 250 -27.84 -4.26 -53.86
N SER A 251 -27.27 -3.67 -54.90
CA SER A 251 -27.48 -4.12 -56.29
C SER A 251 -26.79 -5.47 -56.48
N GLY A 252 -27.51 -6.50 -56.94
CA GLY A 252 -26.89 -7.76 -57.35
C GLY A 252 -25.96 -7.57 -58.55
N GLU A 253 -24.92 -8.39 -58.65
CA GLU A 253 -24.07 -8.47 -59.85
C GLU A 253 -24.84 -9.11 -61.03
N GLU A 254 -24.52 -8.67 -62.25
CA GLU A 254 -25.11 -9.15 -63.51
C GLU A 254 -24.78 -10.64 -63.75
N ASP A 255 -25.74 -11.53 -63.49
CA ASP A 255 -25.72 -12.89 -64.02
C ASP A 255 -27.06 -13.15 -64.75
N GLY A 256 -27.09 -12.79 -66.04
CA GLY A 256 -28.16 -13.18 -66.99
C GLY A 256 -29.31 -12.18 -67.17
N GLU A 257 -29.95 -12.23 -68.33
CA GLU A 257 -30.91 -11.28 -68.92
C GLU A 257 -32.26 -11.08 -68.19
N ASP A 258 -32.35 -11.30 -66.88
CA ASP A 258 -33.56 -11.05 -66.08
C ASP A 258 -33.34 -9.92 -65.05
N GLU A 259 -34.38 -9.12 -64.78
CA GLU A 259 -34.39 -7.86 -64.01
C GLU A 259 -33.40 -7.79 -62.82
N VAL A 260 -32.70 -6.65 -62.68
CA VAL A 260 -31.79 -6.35 -61.56
C VAL A 260 -32.49 -6.57 -60.21
N ALA A 261 -32.31 -7.73 -59.61
CA ALA A 261 -32.91 -8.06 -58.31
C ALA A 261 -32.20 -7.25 -57.21
N THR A 262 -32.91 -6.30 -56.60
CA THR A 262 -32.41 -5.56 -55.43
C THR A 262 -32.39 -6.48 -54.21
N ARG A 263 -31.19 -6.89 -53.77
CA ARG A 263 -31.03 -7.71 -52.56
C ARG A 263 -31.16 -6.83 -51.32
N ARG A 264 -32.09 -7.19 -50.43
CA ARG A 264 -32.34 -6.50 -49.16
C ARG A 264 -31.97 -7.43 -48.02
N GLU A 265 -31.18 -6.92 -47.09
CA GLU A 265 -30.74 -7.65 -45.89
C GLU A 265 -31.15 -6.88 -44.64
N ASN A 266 -31.77 -7.58 -43.70
CA ASN A 266 -32.12 -7.02 -42.41
C ASN A 266 -30.85 -6.91 -41.54
N VAL A 267 -30.69 -5.77 -40.85
CA VAL A 267 -29.55 -5.50 -39.96
C VAL A 267 -30.08 -5.09 -38.60
N ALA A 268 -29.55 -5.69 -37.53
CA ALA A 268 -29.90 -5.31 -36.16
C ALA A 268 -28.70 -5.43 -35.22
N TRP A 269 -28.61 -4.49 -34.26
CA TRP A 269 -27.51 -4.44 -33.30
C TRP A 269 -27.91 -3.62 -32.06
N ALA A 270 -27.15 -3.81 -30.97
CA ALA A 270 -27.31 -3.06 -29.74
C ALA A 270 -25.97 -2.49 -29.23
N TYR A 271 -25.99 -1.26 -28.73
CA TYR A 271 -24.92 -0.68 -27.92
C TYR A 271 -25.31 -0.71 -26.46
N ILE A 272 -24.37 -1.11 -25.59
CA ILE A 272 -24.51 -1.09 -24.13
C ILE A 272 -23.29 -0.40 -23.53
N GLY A 273 -23.50 0.65 -22.74
CA GLY A 273 -22.36 1.34 -22.12
C GLY A 273 -22.73 2.54 -21.26
N SER A 274 -21.81 3.49 -21.21
CA SER A 274 -21.92 4.68 -20.36
C SER A 274 -22.42 5.94 -21.08
N ALA A 275 -22.32 6.00 -22.41
CA ALA A 275 -22.53 7.23 -23.16
C ALA A 275 -24.01 7.68 -23.14
N ASN A 276 -24.28 8.83 -22.51
CA ASN A 276 -25.58 9.50 -22.63
C ASN A 276 -25.74 10.16 -24.01
N LEU A 277 -26.97 10.46 -24.42
CA LEU A 277 -27.26 11.18 -25.68
C LEU A 277 -26.86 12.66 -25.58
N THR A 278 -25.54 12.92 -25.63
CA THR A 278 -24.95 14.25 -25.52
C THR A 278 -23.72 14.38 -26.41
N ALA A 279 -23.47 15.60 -26.91
CA ALA A 279 -22.23 15.90 -27.62
C ALA A 279 -20.98 15.86 -26.72
N ALA A 280 -21.15 15.94 -25.39
CA ALA A 280 -20.06 15.75 -24.43
C ALA A 280 -19.56 14.29 -24.43
N ALA A 281 -20.48 13.34 -24.54
CA ALA A 281 -20.19 11.90 -24.61
C ALA A 281 -19.73 11.49 -26.01
N TRP A 282 -20.46 11.83 -27.06
CA TRP A 282 -20.18 11.35 -28.42
C TRP A 282 -19.28 12.26 -29.26
N GLY A 283 -18.99 13.47 -28.78
CA GLY A 283 -18.06 14.40 -29.40
C GLY A 283 -18.72 15.48 -30.27
N GLN A 284 -18.09 16.65 -30.29
CA GLN A 284 -18.38 17.72 -31.24
C GLN A 284 -17.39 17.67 -32.40
N LEU A 285 -17.90 17.68 -33.62
CA LEU A 285 -17.08 17.68 -34.84
C LEU A 285 -16.72 19.10 -35.25
N SER A 286 -15.46 19.29 -35.62
CA SER A 286 -14.92 20.54 -36.15
C SER A 286 -13.76 20.22 -37.11
N ASN A 287 -13.26 21.21 -37.83
CA ASN A 287 -12.00 21.05 -38.57
C ASN A 287 -10.86 21.64 -37.73
N ASP A 288 -9.75 20.92 -37.65
CA ASP A 288 -8.53 21.45 -37.05
C ASP A 288 -8.04 22.69 -37.81
N ARG A 289 -7.62 23.72 -37.08
CA ARG A 289 -7.29 25.02 -37.70
C ARG A 289 -6.05 24.94 -38.58
N ALA A 290 -5.06 24.14 -38.18
CA ALA A 290 -3.77 24.02 -38.84
C ALA A 290 -3.83 23.02 -40.00
N THR A 291 -4.32 21.82 -39.73
CA THR A 291 -4.29 20.72 -40.71
C THR A 291 -5.52 20.65 -41.61
N LYS A 292 -6.60 21.37 -41.28
CA LYS A 292 -7.92 21.29 -41.94
C LYS A 292 -8.56 19.89 -41.92
N THR A 293 -8.00 18.96 -41.15
CA THR A 293 -8.53 17.61 -40.98
C THR A 293 -9.63 17.55 -39.91
N LEU A 294 -10.38 16.45 -39.88
CA LEU A 294 -11.42 16.22 -38.88
C LEU A 294 -10.84 16.29 -37.46
N LYS A 295 -11.51 17.06 -36.62
CA LYS A 295 -11.25 17.18 -35.18
C LYS A 295 -12.50 16.83 -34.39
N VAL A 296 -12.40 15.76 -33.60
CA VAL A 296 -13.45 15.34 -32.66
C VAL A 296 -13.09 15.84 -31.28
N THR A 297 -14.01 16.53 -30.60
CA THR A 297 -13.82 16.93 -29.20
C THR A 297 -14.87 16.27 -28.32
N CYS A 298 -14.50 15.17 -27.67
CA CYS A 298 -15.28 14.57 -26.60
C CYS A 298 -14.92 15.28 -25.29
N ARG A 299 -15.91 15.66 -24.48
CA ARG A 299 -15.63 16.19 -23.14
C ARG A 299 -15.48 15.06 -22.13
N ASN A 300 -16.27 14.00 -22.28
CA ASN A 300 -16.26 12.88 -21.34
C ASN A 300 -15.35 11.75 -21.80
N TYR A 301 -14.95 10.93 -20.84
CA TYR A 301 -14.49 9.57 -21.12
C TYR A 301 -15.69 8.64 -21.05
N GLU A 302 -15.93 7.85 -22.08
CA GLU A 302 -17.06 6.91 -22.15
C GLU A 302 -16.55 5.57 -22.71
N CYS A 303 -17.25 4.49 -22.39
CA CYS A 303 -17.00 3.17 -22.98
C CYS A 303 -18.30 2.38 -23.15
N GLY A 304 -18.33 1.48 -24.12
CA GLY A 304 -19.43 0.57 -24.37
C GLY A 304 -19.04 -0.56 -25.31
N VAL A 305 -19.97 -1.50 -25.48
CA VAL A 305 -19.86 -2.61 -26.42
C VAL A 305 -20.96 -2.51 -27.46
N LEU A 306 -20.62 -2.82 -28.71
CA LEU A 306 -21.55 -3.03 -29.81
C LEU A 306 -21.72 -4.54 -30.03
N VAL A 307 -22.98 -4.99 -29.99
CA VAL A 307 -23.39 -6.40 -30.07
C VAL A 307 -24.30 -6.58 -31.30
N PRO A 308 -23.85 -7.28 -32.35
CA PRO A 308 -24.71 -7.71 -33.45
C PRO A 308 -25.79 -8.68 -33.00
N VAL A 309 -26.90 -8.70 -33.72
CA VAL A 309 -27.88 -9.79 -33.63
C VAL A 309 -27.49 -10.89 -34.63
N ASP A 310 -27.47 -12.15 -34.19
CA ASP A 310 -27.06 -13.30 -35.01
C ASP A 310 -28.03 -13.55 -36.19
N GLU A 311 -27.50 -13.95 -37.34
CA GLU A 311 -28.24 -14.25 -38.57
C GLU A 311 -29.25 -15.40 -38.42
N LYS A 312 -29.14 -16.17 -37.33
CA LYS A 312 -30.00 -17.32 -37.01
C LYS A 312 -31.30 -16.96 -36.29
N ALA A 313 -31.50 -15.70 -35.91
CA ALA A 313 -32.81 -15.22 -35.43
C ALA A 313 -33.88 -15.43 -36.52
N PRO A 314 -35.16 -15.74 -36.18
CA PRO A 314 -36.19 -16.07 -37.16
C PRO A 314 -36.28 -15.00 -38.25
N LYS A 315 -35.79 -15.35 -39.44
CA LYS A 315 -35.68 -14.44 -40.58
C LYS A 315 -37.09 -14.07 -41.05
N MET A 316 -37.58 -12.89 -40.67
CA MET A 316 -38.61 -12.24 -41.48
C MET A 316 -37.98 -11.85 -42.82
N GLU A 317 -38.66 -12.13 -43.93
CA GLU A 317 -38.26 -11.62 -45.25
C GLU A 317 -38.11 -10.10 -45.21
N ALA A 318 -37.00 -9.59 -45.75
CA ALA A 318 -36.75 -8.15 -45.85
C ALA A 318 -37.73 -7.53 -46.87
N LYS A 319 -38.75 -6.82 -46.38
CA LYS A 319 -39.74 -6.12 -47.20
C LYS A 319 -39.39 -4.64 -47.34
N ASP A 320 -39.68 -4.08 -48.51
CA ASP A 320 -39.36 -2.68 -48.83
C ASP A 320 -39.99 -1.71 -47.83
N GLY A 321 -39.17 -0.82 -47.27
CA GLY A 321 -39.61 0.23 -46.33
C GLY A 321 -39.97 -0.23 -44.91
N ARG A 322 -39.83 -1.52 -44.56
CA ARG A 322 -40.18 -2.05 -43.23
C ARG A 322 -38.96 -2.66 -42.53
N VAL A 323 -38.47 -2.00 -41.48
CA VAL A 323 -37.39 -2.54 -40.63
C VAL A 323 -37.86 -3.77 -39.83
N PRO A 324 -36.95 -4.65 -39.39
CA PRO A 324 -37.26 -5.77 -38.50
C PRO A 324 -38.00 -5.32 -37.24
N GLY A 325 -38.87 -6.18 -36.69
CA GLY A 325 -39.48 -5.94 -35.39
C GLY A 325 -38.48 -6.08 -34.22
N TYR A 326 -38.95 -5.88 -32.99
CA TYR A 326 -38.11 -5.97 -31.80
C TYR A 326 -37.78 -7.41 -31.39
N GLU A 327 -38.57 -8.37 -31.84
CA GLU A 327 -38.36 -9.81 -31.68
C GLU A 327 -37.02 -10.30 -32.24
N VAL A 328 -36.41 -9.53 -33.15
CA VAL A 328 -35.07 -9.84 -33.68
C VAL A 328 -34.01 -9.92 -32.57
N PHE A 329 -34.19 -9.24 -31.43
CA PHE A 329 -33.25 -9.26 -30.31
C PHE A 329 -33.40 -10.48 -29.39
N GLU A 330 -34.43 -11.31 -29.57
CA GLU A 330 -34.66 -12.50 -28.74
C GLU A 330 -33.45 -13.45 -28.79
N GLY A 331 -32.97 -13.88 -27.63
CA GLY A 331 -31.75 -14.69 -27.50
C GLY A 331 -30.43 -13.93 -27.61
N THR A 332 -30.45 -12.65 -28.01
CA THR A 332 -29.25 -11.78 -28.02
C THR A 332 -29.25 -10.83 -26.82
N LEU A 333 -30.36 -10.14 -26.58
CA LEU A 333 -30.48 -9.11 -25.55
C LEU A 333 -31.93 -8.95 -25.10
N ASP A 334 -32.17 -9.01 -23.79
CA ASP A 334 -33.44 -8.61 -23.19
C ASP A 334 -33.51 -7.08 -23.12
N ILE A 335 -34.43 -6.47 -23.87
CA ILE A 335 -34.67 -5.02 -23.83
C ILE A 335 -35.40 -4.68 -22.52
N PRO A 336 -34.80 -3.92 -21.57
CA PRO A 336 -35.35 -3.78 -20.23
C PRO A 336 -36.43 -2.70 -20.12
N PHE A 337 -36.90 -2.14 -21.23
CA PHE A 337 -37.92 -1.09 -21.28
C PHE A 337 -38.96 -1.38 -22.37
N GLU A 338 -40.16 -0.81 -22.20
CA GLU A 338 -41.27 -0.98 -23.14
C GLU A 338 -40.88 -0.48 -24.54
N VAL A 339 -41.02 -1.36 -25.55
CA VAL A 339 -40.74 -1.07 -26.96
C VAL A 339 -41.91 -1.51 -27.85
N PRO A 340 -42.39 -0.65 -28.79
CA PRO A 340 -42.10 0.78 -28.85
C PRO A 340 -42.69 1.50 -27.62
N GLY A 341 -41.93 2.42 -27.02
CA GLY A 341 -42.42 3.18 -25.87
C GLY A 341 -43.53 4.16 -26.23
N ASP A 342 -44.26 4.66 -25.23
CA ASP A 342 -45.27 5.69 -25.43
C ASP A 342 -44.63 7.01 -25.88
N LYS A 343 -45.21 7.67 -26.89
CA LYS A 343 -44.84 9.06 -27.20
C LYS A 343 -45.19 9.96 -26.02
N TYR A 344 -44.38 11.00 -25.81
CA TYR A 344 -44.64 11.98 -24.74
C TYR A 344 -46.01 12.66 -24.85
N GLY A 345 -46.43 13.06 -26.05
CA GLY A 345 -47.62 13.91 -26.23
C GLY A 345 -47.45 15.23 -25.45
N ASP A 346 -48.44 15.55 -24.61
CA ASP A 346 -48.42 16.74 -23.75
C ASP A 346 -47.71 16.52 -22.40
N LYS A 347 -47.17 15.32 -22.15
CA LYS A 347 -46.45 15.01 -20.90
C LYS A 347 -45.10 15.71 -20.84
N ASN A 348 -44.67 16.03 -19.63
CA ASN A 348 -43.38 16.65 -19.38
C ASN A 348 -42.31 15.61 -19.00
N PRO A 349 -41.06 15.76 -19.47
CA PRO A 349 -39.95 14.94 -18.98
C PRO A 349 -39.75 15.13 -17.48
N CYS A 350 -39.07 14.20 -16.83
CA CYS A 350 -38.47 14.49 -15.53
C CYS A 350 -37.46 15.64 -15.67
N ILE A 351 -37.74 16.77 -15.03
CA ILE A 351 -36.87 17.95 -15.01
C ILE A 351 -36.32 18.08 -13.60
N ASN A 352 -35.01 18.33 -13.49
CA ASN A 352 -34.39 18.60 -12.19
C ASN A 352 -34.99 19.91 -11.63
N LYS A 353 -35.79 19.84 -10.54
CA LYS A 353 -36.34 21.03 -9.86
C LYS A 353 -35.16 21.93 -9.42
N ASP A 354 -35.30 23.24 -9.61
CA ASP A 354 -34.25 24.25 -9.41
C ASP A 354 -33.53 24.14 -8.04
N ILE A 355 -32.40 23.42 -8.01
CA ILE A 355 -31.40 23.48 -6.92
C ILE A 355 -30.27 24.48 -7.27
N PHE A 356 -30.34 25.17 -8.41
CA PHE A 356 -29.29 26.06 -8.92
C PHE A 356 -29.71 27.53 -9.08
N ALA A 357 -30.49 28.08 -8.14
CA ALA A 357 -30.63 29.53 -7.96
C ALA A 357 -29.73 30.02 -6.81
N GLY A 358 -28.43 30.03 -7.05
CA GLY A 358 -27.40 30.61 -6.17
C GLY A 358 -26.16 30.93 -7.00
N PRO A 359 -25.31 31.91 -6.59
CA PRO A 359 -24.21 32.40 -7.42
C PRO A 359 -23.27 31.24 -7.81
N PRO A 360 -22.59 31.33 -8.98
CA PRO A 360 -22.01 30.18 -9.67
C PRO A 360 -20.99 29.46 -8.79
N MET A 361 -21.38 28.30 -8.27
CA MET A 361 -20.51 27.40 -7.53
C MET A 361 -19.60 26.64 -8.51
N PRO A 362 -18.26 26.59 -8.27
CA PRO A 362 -17.35 25.77 -9.05
C PRO A 362 -17.75 24.29 -8.97
N LEU A 363 -17.72 23.59 -10.12
CA LEU A 363 -18.00 22.15 -10.23
C LEU A 363 -17.22 21.34 -9.18
N GLN A 364 -17.92 20.86 -8.15
CA GLN A 364 -17.45 19.85 -7.22
C GLN A 364 -17.76 18.46 -7.79
N TYR A 365 -16.74 17.61 -7.80
CA TYR A 365 -16.81 16.18 -8.12
C TYR A 365 -17.87 15.49 -7.23
N THR A 366 -18.80 14.76 -7.85
CA THR A 366 -19.84 14.00 -7.16
C THR A 366 -19.24 12.76 -6.48
N SER A 367 -19.06 12.84 -5.17
CA SER A 367 -18.95 11.70 -4.24
C SER A 367 -20.35 11.39 -3.66
N PRO A 368 -20.73 10.12 -3.43
CA PRO A 368 -22.10 9.75 -3.07
C PRO A 368 -22.32 9.89 -1.56
N VAL A 369 -22.87 11.03 -1.13
CA VAL A 369 -23.54 11.13 0.18
C VAL A 369 -24.81 11.96 -0.01
N SER A 370 -25.94 11.41 0.44
CA SER A 370 -27.26 12.07 0.45
C SER A 370 -27.17 13.42 1.15
N VAL A 371 -27.77 14.45 0.53
CA VAL A 371 -27.95 15.78 1.10
C VAL A 371 -28.93 15.67 2.27
N TYR A 372 -28.42 15.30 3.45
CA TYR A 372 -28.94 15.86 4.68
C TYR A 372 -28.91 17.38 4.52
N GLN A 373 -29.95 18.08 5.01
CA GLN A 373 -29.94 19.54 5.21
C GLN A 373 -28.52 20.01 5.47
N ARG A 374 -28.00 20.99 4.73
CA ARG A 374 -26.62 21.52 4.87
C ARG A 374 -26.34 21.99 6.30
N GLN A 375 -26.11 21.05 7.20
CA GLN A 375 -25.13 21.18 8.26
C GLN A 375 -23.83 20.93 7.52
N ASN A 376 -23.16 22.02 7.12
CA ASN A 376 -21.76 21.93 6.76
C ASN A 376 -21.09 21.10 7.85
N LEU A 377 -20.41 20.01 7.48
CA LEU A 377 -19.64 19.22 8.43
C LEU A 377 -18.79 20.24 9.20
N PRO A 378 -19.05 20.45 10.50
CA PRO A 378 -18.37 21.52 11.21
C PRO A 378 -16.86 21.29 11.10
N LEU A 379 -16.11 22.38 11.00
CA LEU A 379 -14.67 22.34 10.66
C LEU A 379 -13.87 21.40 11.58
N ASN A 380 -14.33 21.19 12.81
CA ASN A 380 -13.80 20.20 13.74
C ASN A 380 -13.95 18.75 13.24
N LEU A 381 -15.08 18.37 12.64
CA LEU A 381 -15.26 17.04 12.06
C LEU A 381 -14.43 16.86 10.79
N VAL A 382 -14.29 17.90 9.96
CA VAL A 382 -13.37 17.84 8.81
C VAL A 382 -11.93 17.71 9.29
N ALA A 383 -11.52 18.48 10.30
CA ALA A 383 -10.19 18.35 10.92
C ALA A 383 -9.98 16.96 11.54
N LEU A 384 -11.01 16.39 12.17
CA LEU A 384 -10.97 15.03 12.72
C LEU A 384 -10.81 13.99 11.61
N ILE A 385 -11.55 14.08 10.50
CA ILE A 385 -11.37 13.17 9.34
C ILE A 385 -9.95 13.29 8.78
N LEU A 386 -9.46 14.52 8.59
CA LEU A 386 -8.10 14.76 8.14
C LEU A 386 -7.04 14.29 9.16
N SER A 387 -7.42 14.11 10.43
CA SER A 387 -6.52 13.60 11.45
C SER A 387 -6.17 12.12 11.24
N TYR A 388 -7.05 11.36 10.59
CA TYR A 388 -6.89 9.93 10.29
C TYR A 388 -6.22 9.64 8.93
N ILE A 389 -5.83 10.67 8.17
CA ILE A 389 -5.10 10.49 6.92
C ILE A 389 -3.60 10.47 7.23
N ASP A 390 -3.03 9.27 7.26
CA ASP A 390 -1.63 9.06 7.63
C ASP A 390 -0.69 8.91 6.43
N ASP A 391 -1.23 8.55 5.24
CA ASP A 391 -0.43 8.45 4.03
C ASP A 391 -0.14 9.84 3.43
N ILE A 392 1.15 10.14 3.26
CA ILE A 392 1.61 11.44 2.75
C ILE A 392 1.12 11.66 1.31
N ALA A 393 1.03 10.62 0.49
CA ALA A 393 0.56 10.75 -0.88
C ALA A 393 -0.94 11.06 -0.93
N ASP A 394 -1.75 10.46 -0.04
CA ASP A 394 -3.15 10.80 0.16
C ASP A 394 -3.31 12.22 0.66
N LEU A 395 -2.55 12.63 1.68
CA LEU A 395 -2.60 13.98 2.20
C LEU A 395 -2.23 15.02 1.13
N ALA A 396 -1.24 14.72 0.29
CA ALA A 396 -0.86 15.54 -0.86
C ALA A 396 -1.95 15.56 -1.96
N ARG A 397 -2.66 14.44 -2.19
CA ARG A 397 -3.84 14.38 -3.07
C ARG A 397 -4.94 15.28 -2.52
N VAL A 398 -5.31 15.14 -1.24
CA VAL A 398 -6.35 15.91 -0.55
C VAL A 398 -6.04 17.41 -0.57
N THR A 399 -4.79 17.80 -0.30
CA THR A 399 -4.33 19.20 -0.33
C THR A 399 -4.59 19.88 -1.68
N ARG A 400 -4.62 19.11 -2.77
CA ARG A 400 -4.84 19.62 -4.13
C ARG A 400 -6.32 19.64 -4.56
N THR A 401 -7.25 19.18 -3.72
CA THR A 401 -8.66 19.02 -4.13
C THR A 401 -9.50 20.28 -3.98
N SER A 402 -9.29 21.09 -2.92
CA SER A 402 -10.06 22.32 -2.70
C SER A 402 -9.26 23.34 -1.89
N ARG A 403 -9.69 24.61 -1.91
CA ARG A 403 -9.03 25.68 -1.16
C ARG A 403 -9.17 25.51 0.36
N LEU A 404 -10.32 25.01 0.84
CA LEU A 404 -10.52 24.69 2.25
C LEU A 404 -9.57 23.59 2.69
N LEU A 405 -9.55 22.47 1.94
CA LEU A 405 -8.69 21.35 2.25
C LEU A 405 -7.22 21.74 2.12
N TYR A 406 -6.85 22.56 1.13
CA TYR A 406 -5.51 23.13 1.03
C TYR A 406 -5.07 23.79 2.34
N TYR A 407 -5.84 24.72 2.91
CA TYR A 407 -5.44 25.38 4.16
C TYR A 407 -5.49 24.46 5.38
N MET A 408 -6.39 23.47 5.41
CA MET A 408 -6.50 22.54 6.54
C MET A 408 -5.45 21.42 6.51
N THR A 409 -5.04 20.95 5.32
CA THR A 409 -4.09 19.83 5.17
C THR A 409 -2.67 20.28 4.91
N LEU A 410 -2.43 21.52 4.43
CA LEU A 410 -1.07 22.01 4.23
C LEU A 410 -0.22 21.96 5.51
N PRO A 411 -0.72 22.36 6.70
CA PRO A 411 0.03 22.21 7.94
C PRO A 411 0.34 20.75 8.26
N ARG A 412 -0.58 19.83 7.98
CA ARG A 412 -0.40 18.39 8.20
C ARG A 412 0.60 17.79 7.21
N LEU A 413 0.58 18.24 5.95
CA LEU A 413 1.43 17.75 4.88
C LEU A 413 2.91 18.03 5.14
N TYR A 414 3.20 19.18 5.76
CA TYR A 414 4.55 19.60 6.11
C TYR A 414 4.85 19.44 7.61
N GLU A 415 3.98 18.79 8.38
CA GLU A 415 4.15 18.59 9.82
C GLU A 415 5.42 17.78 10.13
N LYS A 416 5.67 16.72 9.35
CA LYS A 416 6.82 15.84 9.45
C LYS A 416 7.59 15.84 8.13
N VAL A 417 8.80 16.40 8.13
CA VAL A 417 9.64 16.51 6.94
C VAL A 417 10.88 15.65 7.10
N THR A 418 11.10 14.73 6.17
CA THR A 418 12.35 13.95 6.07
C THR A 418 13.03 14.26 4.74
N LEU A 419 14.25 14.79 4.80
CA LEU A 419 15.10 15.00 3.63
C LEU A 419 16.20 13.94 3.61
N ARG A 420 16.26 13.16 2.52
CA ARG A 420 17.23 12.09 2.37
C ARG A 420 18.30 12.45 1.35
N SER A 421 19.55 12.44 1.78
CA SER A 421 20.73 12.54 0.92
C SER A 421 21.19 11.17 0.49
N TYR A 422 21.73 11.08 -0.73
CA TYR A 422 22.29 9.87 -1.31
C TYR A 422 23.71 10.18 -1.80
N SER A 423 24.62 9.24 -1.60
CA SER A 423 26.00 9.32 -2.06
C SER A 423 26.13 9.27 -3.58
N GLU A 424 25.21 8.58 -4.24
CA GLU A 424 25.16 8.39 -5.69
C GLU A 424 23.94 9.04 -6.32
N LEU A 425 24.08 9.40 -7.61
CA LEU A 425 22.98 9.87 -8.43
C LEU A 425 21.97 8.73 -8.63
N ARG A 426 20.74 8.95 -8.19
CA ARG A 426 19.63 8.05 -8.46
C ARG A 426 18.97 8.40 -9.78
N TYR A 427 18.44 7.39 -10.45
CA TYR A 427 17.76 7.53 -11.73
C TYR A 427 16.29 7.14 -11.58
N MET A 428 15.41 7.89 -12.23
CA MET A 428 14.00 7.52 -12.38
C MET A 428 13.87 6.41 -13.42
N ASP A 429 12.72 5.72 -13.45
CA ASP A 429 12.41 4.63 -14.39
C ASP A 429 12.60 5.00 -15.88
N ASN A 430 12.59 6.29 -16.19
CA ASN A 430 12.83 6.84 -17.54
C ASN A 430 14.32 7.06 -17.87
N GLY A 431 15.24 6.58 -17.03
CA GLY A 431 16.69 6.70 -17.20
C GLY A 431 17.25 8.10 -16.92
N ARG A 432 16.46 9.07 -16.47
CA ARG A 432 16.94 10.41 -16.11
C ARG A 432 17.36 10.47 -14.64
N PRO A 433 18.42 11.21 -14.29
CA PRO A 433 18.78 11.39 -12.89
C PRO A 433 17.67 12.16 -12.16
N GLU A 434 17.47 11.83 -10.89
CA GLU A 434 16.57 12.58 -10.01
C GLU A 434 17.02 14.04 -9.90
N GLY A 435 16.09 14.98 -10.10
CA GLY A 435 16.43 16.40 -10.12
C GLY A 435 17.07 16.89 -11.42
N TYR A 436 17.00 16.13 -12.52
CA TYR A 436 17.51 16.56 -13.83
C TYR A 436 17.07 17.98 -14.21
N GLY A 437 18.04 18.87 -14.48
CA GLY A 437 17.82 20.30 -14.75
C GLY A 437 17.62 21.17 -13.50
N SER A 438 17.86 20.62 -12.30
CA SER A 438 17.71 21.29 -11.00
C SER A 438 18.69 20.71 -9.97
N GLY A 439 18.52 21.03 -8.67
CA GLY A 439 19.30 20.42 -7.58
C GLY A 439 18.81 19.02 -7.22
N SER A 440 19.59 18.30 -6.40
CA SER A 440 19.16 17.00 -5.84
C SER A 440 17.85 17.13 -5.06
N PRO A 441 17.04 16.07 -4.92
CA PRO A 441 15.80 16.13 -4.12
C PRO A 441 16.02 16.66 -2.69
N PHE A 442 17.15 16.30 -2.07
CA PHE A 442 17.58 16.83 -0.78
C PHE A 442 17.75 18.35 -0.82
N SER A 443 18.59 18.85 -1.74
CA SER A 443 18.87 20.28 -1.86
C SER A 443 17.64 21.09 -2.25
N MET A 444 16.76 20.52 -3.08
CA MET A 444 15.52 21.19 -3.48
C MET A 444 14.48 21.24 -2.37
N GLY A 445 14.38 20.18 -1.57
CA GLY A 445 13.58 20.18 -0.34
C GLY A 445 14.08 21.23 0.64
N LEU A 446 15.40 21.28 0.88
CA LEU A 446 16.02 22.25 1.77
C LEU A 446 15.81 23.68 1.29
N ASN A 447 16.06 23.96 0.01
CA ASN A 447 15.78 25.27 -0.58
C ASN A 447 14.30 25.66 -0.45
N GLY A 448 13.38 24.70 -0.60
CA GLY A 448 11.96 24.92 -0.40
C GLY A 448 11.61 25.36 1.02
N LEU A 449 12.24 24.75 2.04
CA LEU A 449 12.07 25.14 3.45
C LEU A 449 12.64 26.53 3.73
N VAL A 450 13.77 26.87 3.10
CA VAL A 450 14.41 28.19 3.28
C VAL A 450 13.63 29.30 2.57
N THR A 451 13.11 29.05 1.37
CA THR A 451 12.59 30.12 0.51
C THR A 451 11.08 30.29 0.57
N LYS A 452 10.31 29.27 0.96
CA LYS A 452 8.84 29.30 0.95
C LYS A 452 8.27 29.40 2.37
N ASN A 453 7.02 29.87 2.47
CA ASN A 453 6.28 29.99 3.74
C ASN A 453 5.69 28.64 4.22
N ILE A 454 6.48 27.56 4.13
CA ILE A 454 6.09 26.22 4.56
C ILE A 454 6.84 25.76 5.82
N ALA A 455 8.02 26.31 6.10
CA ALA A 455 8.83 25.93 7.27
C ALA A 455 8.12 26.17 8.61
N GLN A 456 7.26 27.19 8.70
CA GLN A 456 6.44 27.49 9.88
C GLN A 456 5.49 26.34 10.31
N TYR A 457 5.20 25.40 9.41
CA TYR A 457 4.35 24.24 9.71
C TYR A 457 5.12 23.03 10.23
N VAL A 458 6.44 23.02 10.08
CA VAL A 458 7.29 21.87 10.42
C VAL A 458 7.36 21.71 11.94
N ARG A 459 7.01 20.52 12.42
CA ARG A 459 7.14 20.10 13.82
C ARG A 459 8.22 19.05 14.01
N SER A 460 8.43 18.17 13.03
CA SER A 460 9.46 17.16 13.04
C SER A 460 10.29 17.27 11.78
N TRP A 461 11.60 17.46 11.93
CA TRP A 461 12.52 17.61 10.81
C TRP A 461 13.69 16.63 10.91
N ARG A 462 13.82 15.75 9.91
CA ARG A 462 14.86 14.73 9.85
C ARG A 462 15.71 14.90 8.59
N LEU A 463 17.03 14.91 8.76
CA LEU A 463 18.02 14.88 7.68
C LEU A 463 18.72 13.53 7.73
N VAL A 464 18.60 12.70 6.70
CA VAL A 464 19.06 11.30 6.72
C VAL A 464 19.93 10.96 5.52
N GLY A 465 20.88 10.04 5.67
CA GLY A 465 21.65 9.45 4.57
C GLY A 465 23.04 10.05 4.37
N ASP A 466 23.58 9.92 3.15
CA ASP A 466 24.99 10.20 2.89
C ASP A 466 25.17 11.53 2.17
N TRP A 467 25.83 12.47 2.84
CA TRP A 467 26.35 13.70 2.28
C TRP A 467 27.82 13.54 1.92
N ARG A 468 28.17 13.91 0.68
CA ARG A 468 29.54 13.84 0.19
C ARG A 468 30.28 15.13 0.52
N GLU A 469 31.11 15.09 1.56
CA GLU A 469 32.05 16.19 1.87
C GLU A 469 33.17 16.22 0.83
N SER A 470 33.46 17.41 0.29
CA SER A 470 34.63 17.63 -0.55
C SER A 470 35.82 18.01 0.35
N ASP A 471 37.04 17.85 -0.15
CA ASP A 471 38.23 18.41 0.48
C ASP A 471 38.41 17.97 1.95
N LEU A 472 38.17 16.68 2.23
CA LEU A 472 38.25 16.12 3.58
C LEU A 472 39.60 16.38 4.28
N ASP A 473 40.67 16.57 3.52
CA ASP A 473 41.99 16.94 4.03
C ASP A 473 42.00 18.32 4.72
N ASP A 474 41.07 19.22 4.41
CA ASP A 474 40.97 20.53 5.06
C ASP A 474 40.74 20.39 6.57
N PHE A 475 39.97 19.38 7.00
CA PHE A 475 39.74 19.10 8.40
C PHE A 475 41.02 18.77 9.15
N SER A 476 41.93 18.01 8.52
CA SER A 476 43.25 17.72 9.10
C SER A 476 44.11 18.97 9.28
N ARG A 477 43.82 20.03 8.50
CA ARG A 477 44.48 21.34 8.56
C ARG A 477 43.71 22.34 9.44
N GLY A 478 42.69 21.90 10.16
CA GLY A 478 41.88 22.74 11.04
C GLY A 478 40.87 23.64 10.31
N ARG A 479 40.65 23.43 9.01
CA ARG A 479 39.65 24.14 8.20
C ARG A 479 38.42 23.27 7.99
N VAL A 480 37.23 23.87 8.02
CA VAL A 480 35.98 23.20 7.63
C VAL A 480 35.79 23.36 6.13
N PRO A 481 35.55 22.28 5.35
CA PRO A 481 35.26 22.38 3.92
C PRO A 481 34.06 23.28 3.61
N ASP A 482 34.16 24.04 2.52
CA ASP A 482 33.14 25.03 2.15
C ASP A 482 31.78 24.36 1.91
N ASN A 483 31.74 23.16 1.34
CA ASN A 483 30.48 22.45 1.10
C ASN A 483 29.79 21.98 2.38
N SER A 484 30.55 21.56 3.40
CA SER A 484 30.04 21.25 4.75
C SER A 484 29.53 22.52 5.45
N MET A 485 30.24 23.64 5.29
CA MET A 485 29.79 24.93 5.81
C MET A 485 28.49 25.38 5.16
N MET A 486 28.37 25.29 3.83
CA MET A 486 27.15 25.64 3.09
C MET A 486 25.95 24.80 3.51
N LEU A 487 26.13 23.48 3.72
CA LEU A 487 25.07 22.62 4.25
C LEU A 487 24.58 23.13 5.60
N ASN A 488 25.49 23.43 6.53
CA ASN A 488 25.14 23.90 7.86
C ASN A 488 24.45 25.27 7.83
N ILE A 489 24.90 26.19 6.96
CA ILE A 489 24.25 27.49 6.75
C ILE A 489 22.82 27.31 6.22
N ALA A 490 22.64 26.47 5.19
CA ALA A 490 21.32 26.25 4.59
C ALA A 490 20.35 25.56 5.56
N VAL A 491 20.83 24.57 6.33
CA VAL A 491 20.03 23.92 7.38
C VAL A 491 19.68 24.92 8.48
N ARG A 492 20.62 25.75 8.92
CA ARG A 492 20.36 26.79 9.92
C ARG A 492 19.31 27.78 9.43
N ALA A 493 19.44 28.27 8.20
CA ALA A 493 18.48 29.20 7.61
C ALA A 493 17.06 28.61 7.49
N GLY A 494 16.96 27.31 7.24
CA GLY A 494 15.68 26.59 7.29
C GLY A 494 15.14 26.50 8.72
N MET A 495 16.00 26.11 9.67
CA MET A 495 15.67 25.96 11.09
C MET A 495 15.10 27.24 11.71
N ASP A 496 15.70 28.39 11.41
CA ASP A 496 15.27 29.69 11.95
C ASP A 496 13.83 30.08 11.53
N ARG A 497 13.30 29.46 10.47
CA ARG A 497 11.92 29.66 10.00
C ARG A 497 10.92 28.64 10.57
N MET A 498 11.39 27.69 11.38
CA MET A 498 10.55 26.61 11.96
C MET A 498 10.16 26.94 13.40
N GLU A 499 9.27 27.91 13.58
CA GLU A 499 8.83 28.37 14.91
C GLU A 499 8.20 27.27 15.79
N ARG A 500 7.71 26.19 15.16
CA ARG A 500 7.00 25.08 15.81
C ARG A 500 7.80 23.79 15.87
N LEU A 501 9.11 23.83 15.61
CA LEU A 501 9.97 22.66 15.59
C LEU A 501 10.05 22.02 16.99
N GLN A 502 9.59 20.77 17.10
CA GLN A 502 9.55 19.98 18.32
C GLN A 502 10.55 18.82 18.28
N GLU A 503 10.84 18.28 17.09
CA GLU A 503 11.75 17.16 16.91
C GLU A 503 12.75 17.48 15.81
N PHE A 504 14.05 17.29 16.10
CA PHE A 504 15.10 17.45 15.11
C PHE A 504 16.00 16.20 15.09
N ALA A 505 16.20 15.63 13.90
CA ALA A 505 17.12 14.52 13.70
C ALA A 505 18.18 14.86 12.67
N TRP A 506 19.44 14.84 13.11
CA TRP A 506 20.60 14.86 12.25
C TRP A 506 21.13 13.43 12.12
N GLU A 507 20.73 12.75 11.06
CA GLU A 507 21.09 11.37 10.72
C GLU A 507 21.89 11.30 9.41
N LEU A 508 22.62 12.37 9.11
CA LEU A 508 23.60 12.40 8.03
C LEU A 508 24.88 11.70 8.49
N ASN A 509 25.66 11.19 7.53
CA ASN A 509 27.00 10.65 7.74
C ASN A 509 28.06 11.73 8.12
N THR A 510 27.68 13.00 8.17
CA THR A 510 28.54 14.13 8.58
C THR A 510 28.10 14.66 9.93
N LYS A 511 28.95 15.46 10.56
CA LYS A 511 28.60 16.11 11.83
C LYS A 511 27.87 17.44 11.66
N PRO A 512 26.96 17.79 12.58
CA PRO A 512 26.52 19.17 12.73
C PRO A 512 27.68 20.05 13.24
N LEU A 513 27.72 21.29 12.79
CA LEU A 513 28.65 22.31 13.26
C LEU A 513 28.02 23.18 14.36
N GLN A 514 28.84 24.00 15.01
CA GLN A 514 28.40 24.91 16.08
C GLN A 514 27.16 25.74 15.72
N THR A 515 27.06 26.20 14.47
CA THR A 515 25.92 26.97 13.95
C THR A 515 24.57 26.24 14.10
N ILE A 516 24.55 24.92 13.92
CA ILE A 516 23.34 24.10 14.08
C ILE A 516 22.94 24.05 15.55
N TYR A 517 23.89 23.81 16.44
CA TYR A 517 23.61 23.78 17.88
C TYR A 517 23.11 25.12 18.41
N GLN A 518 23.65 26.23 17.91
CA GLN A 518 23.12 27.57 18.21
C GLN A 518 21.67 27.73 17.72
N GLY A 519 21.29 27.07 16.62
CA GLY A 519 19.92 27.09 16.09
C GLY A 519 18.98 26.29 16.96
N LEU A 520 19.42 25.11 17.39
CA LEU A 520 18.69 24.27 18.34
C LEU A 520 18.50 24.99 19.68
N GLN A 521 19.50 25.72 20.16
CA GLN A 521 19.39 26.51 21.39
C GLN A 521 18.39 27.67 21.27
N ALA A 522 18.28 28.28 20.08
CA ALA A 522 17.28 29.31 19.79
C ALA A 522 15.86 28.73 19.63
N CYS A 523 15.74 27.42 19.39
CA CYS A 523 14.47 26.74 19.23
C CYS A 523 13.84 26.40 20.61
N GLY A 524 13.07 27.35 21.15
CA GLY A 524 12.41 27.19 22.44
C GLY A 524 11.36 26.06 22.49
N THR A 525 10.90 25.54 21.35
CA THR A 525 9.88 24.50 21.24
C THR A 525 10.43 23.07 21.12
N LEU A 526 11.76 22.91 20.99
CA LEU A 526 12.43 21.63 20.78
C LEU A 526 12.32 20.70 22.00
N GLN A 527 11.84 19.48 21.76
CA GLN A 527 11.59 18.44 22.78
C GLN A 527 12.32 17.12 22.49
N SER A 528 12.62 16.79 21.23
CA SER A 528 13.38 15.58 20.87
C SER A 528 14.56 15.93 19.97
N LEU A 529 15.72 15.39 20.28
CA LEU A 529 16.95 15.56 19.50
C LEU A 529 17.56 14.19 19.21
N THR A 530 17.76 13.89 17.92
CA THR A 530 18.53 12.73 17.45
C THR A 530 19.79 13.20 16.75
N LEU A 531 20.94 12.70 17.17
CA LEU A 531 22.24 12.96 16.57
C LEU A 531 22.91 11.65 16.19
N LYS A 532 23.18 11.46 14.90
CA LYS A 532 24.05 10.40 14.40
C LYS A 532 25.47 10.92 14.28
N PHE A 533 26.39 10.17 14.85
CA PHE A 533 27.80 10.48 14.93
C PHE A 533 28.50 9.86 13.70
N PRO A 534 29.41 10.59 13.02
CA PRO A 534 30.10 10.08 11.85
C PRO A 534 31.12 9.00 12.23
N SER A 535 31.35 8.05 11.33
CA SER A 535 32.31 6.95 11.48
C SER A 535 33.72 7.27 10.96
N THR A 536 33.96 8.49 10.47
CA THR A 536 35.25 8.91 9.92
C THR A 536 36.22 9.34 11.02
N ARG A 537 37.43 8.78 11.06
CA ARG A 537 38.52 9.14 11.99
C ARG A 537 39.32 10.40 11.60
N ILE A 538 38.68 11.34 10.91
CA ILE A 538 39.33 12.59 10.52
C ILE A 538 39.15 13.57 11.68
N PRO A 539 40.23 14.21 12.19
CA PRO A 539 40.11 15.21 13.25
C PRO A 539 39.14 16.33 12.84
N ARG A 540 38.16 16.64 13.69
CA ARG A 540 37.13 17.66 13.41
C ARG A 540 37.01 18.63 14.58
N PRO A 541 36.53 19.88 14.34
CA PRO A 541 36.24 20.82 15.42
C PRO A 541 35.30 20.20 16.45
N THR A 542 35.71 20.26 17.71
CA THR A 542 34.94 19.77 18.85
C THR A 542 33.96 20.85 19.31
N VAL A 543 32.70 20.48 19.52
CA VAL A 543 31.69 21.39 20.06
C VAL A 543 31.15 20.83 21.38
N VAL A 544 31.01 21.69 22.38
CA VAL A 544 30.25 21.38 23.58
C VAL A 544 28.78 21.66 23.26
N ILE A 545 27.94 20.61 23.29
CA ILE A 545 26.53 20.77 22.94
C ILE A 545 25.83 21.61 24.03
N PRO A 546 25.15 22.71 23.65
CA PRO A 546 24.55 23.62 24.62
C PRO A 546 23.38 22.97 25.36
N PRO A 547 23.02 23.49 26.55
CA PRO A 547 21.81 23.10 27.25
C PRO A 547 20.55 23.30 26.40
N LEU A 548 19.68 22.29 26.38
CA LEU A 548 18.36 22.38 25.76
C LEU A 548 17.29 22.21 26.84
N PRO A 549 16.71 23.31 27.36
CA PRO A 549 15.91 23.30 28.60
C PRO A 549 14.56 22.58 28.46
N ASN A 550 14.02 22.50 27.24
CA ASN A 550 12.75 21.82 26.95
C ASN A 550 12.91 20.40 26.40
N LEU A 551 14.15 19.91 26.30
CA LEU A 551 14.45 18.57 25.80
C LEU A 551 13.88 17.50 26.73
N ARG A 552 13.11 16.59 26.15
CA ARG A 552 12.47 15.43 26.79
C ARG A 552 13.08 14.12 26.32
N GLU A 553 13.57 14.06 25.09
CA GLU A 553 14.19 12.86 24.52
C GLU A 553 15.50 13.21 23.82
N PHE A 554 16.54 12.42 24.09
CA PHE A 554 17.83 12.52 23.40
C PHE A 554 18.28 11.15 22.90
N LYS A 555 18.55 11.06 21.59
CA LYS A 555 19.11 9.88 20.94
C LYS A 555 20.48 10.22 20.36
N ALA A 556 21.52 9.60 20.89
CA ALA A 556 22.88 9.68 20.35
C ALA A 556 23.22 8.35 19.68
N LEU A 557 23.38 8.36 18.36
CA LEU A 557 23.52 7.17 17.52
C LEU A 557 24.94 7.04 16.97
N GLU A 558 25.51 5.83 17.03
CA GLU A 558 26.84 5.51 16.49
C GLU A 558 27.99 6.29 17.15
N ILE A 559 27.86 6.58 18.45
CA ILE A 559 28.88 7.30 19.23
C ILE A 559 30.21 6.55 19.12
N ASP A 560 31.23 7.25 18.64
CA ASP A 560 32.61 6.77 18.60
C ASP A 560 33.53 7.95 18.92
N PRO A 561 34.08 8.04 20.15
CA PRO A 561 34.90 9.18 20.53
C PRO A 561 36.19 9.34 19.69
N LEU A 562 36.64 8.29 19.00
CA LEU A 562 37.79 8.38 18.08
C LEU A 562 37.43 9.01 16.73
N CYS A 563 36.17 8.92 16.33
CA CYS A 563 35.68 9.52 15.09
C CYS A 563 35.02 10.89 15.35
N TYR A 564 34.55 11.11 16.57
CA TYR A 564 33.72 12.25 16.92
C TYR A 564 33.86 12.72 18.37
N PRO A 565 34.36 13.94 18.62
CA PRO A 565 34.67 14.38 19.98
C PRO A 565 33.64 15.30 20.66
N ASP A 566 32.45 15.59 20.08
CA ASP A 566 31.55 16.58 20.73
C ASP A 566 31.09 16.13 22.13
N ASP A 567 31.06 17.11 23.03
CA ASP A 567 30.78 16.89 24.44
C ASP A 567 29.27 17.06 24.72
N ILE A 568 28.60 15.95 25.05
CA ILE A 568 27.19 15.92 25.45
C ILE A 568 26.98 16.15 26.96
N SER A 569 28.04 16.24 27.77
CA SER A 569 27.93 16.29 29.23
C SER A 569 27.20 17.51 29.75
N VAL A 570 27.39 18.68 29.09
CA VAL A 570 26.68 19.91 29.44
C VAL A 570 25.20 19.81 29.10
N LEU A 571 24.86 19.23 27.95
CA LEU A 571 23.48 18.97 27.54
C LEU A 571 22.78 18.11 28.59
N LEU A 572 23.35 16.94 28.91
CA LEU A 572 22.77 16.01 29.88
C LEU A 572 22.62 16.63 31.27
N ALA A 573 23.62 17.37 31.75
CA ALA A 573 23.58 17.98 33.07
C ALA A 573 22.51 19.08 33.21
N HIS A 574 22.14 19.77 32.13
CA HIS A 574 21.25 20.94 32.19
C HIS A 574 19.86 20.74 31.58
N SER A 575 19.63 19.66 30.83
CA SER A 575 18.30 19.31 30.31
C SER A 575 17.41 18.67 31.40
N LYS A 576 16.86 19.50 32.29
CA LYS A 576 16.10 19.05 33.47
C LYS A 576 14.77 18.35 33.17
N LYS A 577 14.25 18.47 31.95
CA LYS A 577 13.01 17.81 31.49
C LYS A 577 13.27 16.51 30.72
N LEU A 578 14.52 16.06 30.67
CA LEU A 578 14.90 14.85 29.95
C LEU A 578 14.26 13.63 30.61
N GLU A 579 13.38 12.95 29.88
CA GLU A 579 12.66 11.75 30.31
C GLU A 579 13.15 10.50 29.57
N ALA A 580 13.77 10.64 28.39
CA ALA A 580 14.26 9.52 27.58
C ALA A 580 15.69 9.77 27.09
N LEU A 581 16.59 8.82 27.36
CA LEU A 581 17.99 8.90 26.93
C LEU A 581 18.40 7.58 26.26
N HIS A 582 18.84 7.69 25.00
CA HIS A 582 19.28 6.56 24.20
C HIS A 582 20.71 6.77 23.73
N LEU A 583 21.62 5.92 24.21
CA LEU A 583 23.03 5.92 23.83
C LEU A 583 23.33 4.67 23.01
N HIS A 584 23.59 4.86 21.73
CA HIS A 584 24.02 3.81 20.82
C HIS A 584 25.46 4.08 20.40
N PHE A 585 26.36 3.22 20.86
CA PHE A 585 27.78 3.28 20.53
C PHE A 585 28.05 2.58 19.19
N SER A 586 29.11 3.01 18.51
CA SER A 586 29.50 2.44 17.23
C SER A 586 29.82 0.94 17.39
N PRO A 587 29.19 0.07 16.59
CA PRO A 587 29.48 -1.37 16.53
C PRO A 587 30.97 -1.72 16.47
N ARG A 588 31.74 -0.88 15.77
CA ARG A 588 33.18 -1.00 15.55
C ARG A 588 33.97 -1.15 16.85
N MET A 589 33.58 -0.47 17.93
CA MET A 589 34.34 -0.49 19.19
C MET A 589 34.50 -1.92 19.72
N ARG A 590 33.40 -2.69 19.65
CA ARG A 590 33.37 -4.10 20.03
C ARG A 590 34.04 -4.99 19.00
N ASP A 591 33.71 -4.79 17.72
CA ASP A 591 34.24 -5.62 16.63
C ASP A 591 35.79 -5.54 16.55
N ALA A 592 36.37 -4.39 16.90
CA ALA A 592 37.81 -4.16 16.94
C ALA A 592 38.46 -4.38 18.31
N GLY A 593 37.68 -4.65 19.37
CA GLY A 593 38.18 -4.72 20.75
C GLY A 593 38.85 -3.43 21.23
N GLU A 594 38.48 -2.26 20.69
CA GLU A 594 39.12 -0.98 20.96
C GLU A 594 38.28 -0.13 21.92
N GLU A 595 38.67 -0.12 23.19
CA GLU A 595 38.06 0.70 24.23
C GLU A 595 38.38 2.18 23.96
N SER A 596 37.39 2.87 23.42
CA SER A 596 37.53 4.24 22.93
C SER A 596 36.68 5.24 23.70
N THR A 597 36.01 4.81 24.77
CA THR A 597 35.12 5.67 25.56
C THR A 597 35.29 5.46 27.06
N ASN A 598 34.80 6.44 27.84
CA ASN A 598 34.64 6.37 29.29
C ASN A 598 33.33 7.08 29.65
N LEU A 599 32.46 6.43 30.42
CA LEU A 599 31.15 7.00 30.78
C LEU A 599 31.24 8.30 31.60
N THR A 600 32.34 8.51 32.35
CA THR A 600 32.58 9.76 33.08
C THR A 600 32.68 10.96 32.13
N ALA A 601 33.12 10.75 30.88
CA ALA A 601 33.19 11.81 29.88
C ALA A 601 31.80 12.37 29.54
N PHE A 602 30.76 11.55 29.60
CA PHE A 602 29.38 11.96 29.32
C PHE A 602 28.66 12.42 30.58
N PHE A 603 28.88 11.72 31.69
CA PHE A 603 28.04 11.86 32.88
C PHE A 603 28.73 12.52 34.08
N GLY A 604 30.03 12.79 34.00
CA GLY A 604 30.81 13.33 35.11
C GLY A 604 30.23 14.63 35.67
N ARG A 605 29.65 15.50 34.82
CA ARG A 605 28.96 16.72 35.25
C ARG A 605 27.67 16.45 36.03
N CYS A 606 26.89 15.44 35.64
CA CYS A 606 25.68 15.05 36.37
C CYS A 606 26.03 14.55 37.79
N ILE A 607 27.07 13.72 37.87
CA ILE A 607 27.59 13.17 39.13
C ILE A 607 28.15 14.29 40.00
N ALA A 608 28.99 15.18 39.45
CA ALA A 608 29.56 16.33 40.17
C ALA A 608 28.46 17.26 40.73
N ASN A 609 27.37 17.45 39.99
CA ASN A 609 26.23 18.25 40.41
C ASN A 609 25.30 17.53 41.41
N LYS A 610 25.56 16.25 41.71
CA LYS A 610 24.71 15.38 42.55
C LYS A 610 23.25 15.38 42.09
N GLN A 611 23.05 15.36 40.77
CA GLN A 611 21.73 15.45 40.15
C GLN A 611 21.52 14.22 39.26
N PRO A 612 21.00 13.10 39.82
CA PRO A 612 20.67 11.94 39.02
C PRO A 612 19.60 12.30 37.98
N LEU A 613 19.72 11.72 36.80
CA LEU A 613 18.78 11.92 35.70
C LEU A 613 17.47 11.20 36.01
N LYS A 614 16.35 11.93 35.96
CA LYS A 614 15.00 11.39 36.19
C LYS A 614 14.41 10.86 34.89
N LEU A 615 14.96 9.74 34.43
CA LEU A 615 14.58 9.11 33.17
C LEU A 615 13.42 8.13 33.39
N LYS A 616 12.49 8.12 32.44
CA LYS A 616 11.49 7.05 32.25
C LYS A 616 11.98 5.98 31.30
N ARG A 617 12.73 6.36 30.26
CA ARG A 617 13.28 5.42 29.27
C ARG A 617 14.78 5.56 29.18
N TYR A 618 15.48 4.44 29.25
CA TYR A 618 16.92 4.41 29.16
C TYR A 618 17.43 3.27 28.29
N SER A 619 18.28 3.56 27.31
CA SER A 619 18.95 2.51 26.55
C SER A 619 20.44 2.75 26.39
N MET A 620 21.23 1.71 26.62
CA MET A 620 22.62 1.61 26.19
C MET A 620 22.75 0.47 25.19
N ILE A 621 23.39 0.72 24.05
CA ILE A 621 23.59 -0.28 23.01
C ILE A 621 25.03 -0.25 22.52
N ASN A 622 25.67 -1.42 22.40
CA ASN A 622 27.04 -1.65 21.92
C ASN A 622 28.16 -1.00 22.76
N ILE A 623 27.89 -0.68 24.03
CA ILE A 623 28.92 -0.06 24.86
C ILE A 623 30.12 -1.01 25.04
N TYR A 624 31.32 -0.45 24.99
CA TYR A 624 32.57 -1.16 25.24
C TYR A 624 33.55 -0.25 25.99
N THR A 625 33.53 -0.35 27.31
CA THR A 625 34.36 0.40 28.26
C THR A 625 34.36 -0.31 29.60
N ARG A 626 35.36 -0.10 30.45
CA ARG A 626 35.35 -0.66 31.81
C ARG A 626 34.29 0.00 32.69
N ALA A 627 33.68 -0.79 33.57
CA ALA A 627 32.77 -0.29 34.61
C ALA A 627 33.52 0.35 35.80
N THR A 628 34.61 1.08 35.55
CA THR A 628 35.44 1.69 36.62
C THR A 628 34.91 3.07 37.00
N ASN A 629 34.62 3.28 38.29
CA ASN A 629 34.28 4.58 38.90
C ASN A 629 32.94 5.23 38.46
N ILE A 630 31.97 4.47 37.95
CA ILE A 630 30.60 4.98 37.73
C ILE A 630 29.63 4.28 38.68
N ASP A 631 29.06 5.07 39.58
CA ASP A 631 27.87 4.70 40.35
C ASP A 631 26.63 4.96 39.49
N LEU A 632 26.03 3.91 38.92
CA LEU A 632 24.80 4.03 38.13
C LEU A 632 23.62 4.53 38.96
N ASP A 633 23.59 4.25 40.27
CA ASP A 633 22.54 4.74 41.17
C ASP A 633 22.70 6.23 41.49
N ALA A 634 23.93 6.78 41.37
CA ALA A 634 24.19 8.22 41.38
C ALA A 634 23.90 8.88 40.02
N LEU A 635 23.84 8.09 38.95
CA LEU A 635 23.65 8.58 37.60
C LEU A 635 22.17 8.76 37.24
N ILE A 636 21.37 7.74 37.50
CA ILE A 636 19.97 7.67 37.08
C ILE A 636 19.12 7.43 38.33
N ASP A 637 18.02 8.15 38.43
CA ASP A 637 17.00 7.87 39.43
C ASP A 637 16.22 6.61 39.02
N VAL A 638 16.62 5.46 39.55
CA VAL A 638 16.04 4.16 39.17
C VAL A 638 14.57 4.02 39.53
N ASP A 639 14.06 4.83 40.47
CA ASP A 639 12.65 4.83 40.84
C ASP A 639 11.77 5.45 39.74
N THR A 640 12.32 6.30 38.87
CA THR A 640 11.55 6.92 37.78
C THR A 640 11.52 6.09 36.49
N LEU A 641 12.34 5.03 36.40
CA LEU A 641 12.47 4.21 35.20
C LEU A 641 11.23 3.35 34.96
N GLU A 642 10.69 3.44 33.74
CA GLU A 642 9.59 2.64 33.22
C GLU A 642 10.07 1.64 32.14
N GLU A 643 11.15 1.96 31.42
CA GLU A 643 11.72 1.13 30.35
C GLU A 643 13.25 1.15 30.36
N ILE A 644 13.85 -0.04 30.23
CA ILE A 644 15.29 -0.20 30.06
C ILE A 644 15.62 -1.11 28.86
N ALA A 645 16.65 -0.74 28.11
CA ALA A 645 17.20 -1.57 27.04
C ALA A 645 18.74 -1.61 27.10
N PHE A 646 19.30 -2.81 27.25
CA PHE A 646 20.74 -3.04 27.22
C PHE A 646 21.06 -4.09 26.16
N ILE A 647 21.65 -3.67 25.06
CA ILE A 647 21.90 -4.53 23.91
C ILE A 647 23.38 -4.56 23.58
N ASN A 648 23.99 -5.74 23.54
CA ASN A 648 25.39 -5.96 23.21
C ASN A 648 26.33 -5.13 24.12
N CYS A 649 26.08 -5.16 25.44
CA CYS A 649 26.79 -4.35 26.43
C CYS A 649 27.72 -5.15 27.37
N ASN A 650 27.63 -6.48 27.38
CA ASN A 650 28.36 -7.37 28.31
C ASN A 650 28.40 -8.81 27.74
N THR A 651 28.96 -8.97 26.55
CA THR A 651 28.93 -10.26 25.84
C THR A 651 29.99 -11.24 26.37
N GLN A 652 29.96 -12.48 25.91
CA GLN A 652 30.98 -13.51 26.18
C GLN A 652 31.99 -13.63 25.02
N ASP A 653 32.10 -12.60 24.18
CA ASP A 653 33.01 -12.67 23.02
C ASP A 653 34.46 -12.67 23.51
N ALA A 654 35.27 -13.59 22.98
CA ALA A 654 36.68 -13.75 23.39
C ALA A 654 37.51 -12.46 23.24
N ILE A 655 37.11 -11.56 22.34
CA ILE A 655 37.78 -10.27 22.10
C ILE A 655 37.45 -9.24 23.21
N THR A 656 36.23 -9.26 23.76
CA THR A 656 35.73 -8.21 24.66
C THR A 656 35.56 -8.65 26.11
N VAL A 657 35.58 -9.96 26.37
CA VAL A 657 35.24 -10.58 27.66
C VAL A 657 35.94 -9.96 28.87
N PHE A 658 37.22 -9.61 28.77
CA PHE A 658 37.98 -9.02 29.89
C PHE A 658 37.42 -7.66 30.35
N ILE A 659 36.91 -6.84 29.43
CA ILE A 659 36.29 -5.56 29.77
C ILE A 659 34.84 -5.79 30.20
N ASP A 660 34.13 -6.69 29.53
CA ASP A 660 32.74 -7.03 29.85
C ASP A 660 32.59 -7.62 31.27
N ASP A 661 33.54 -8.44 31.72
CA ASP A 661 33.54 -8.99 33.07
C ASP A 661 33.57 -7.90 34.15
N THR A 662 34.09 -6.70 33.85
CA THR A 662 34.02 -5.57 34.79
C THR A 662 32.58 -5.12 35.06
N TRP A 663 31.68 -5.26 34.08
CA TRP A 663 30.25 -4.99 34.22
C TRP A 663 29.50 -6.10 34.98
N ARG A 664 30.01 -7.34 34.96
CA ARG A 664 29.41 -8.46 35.74
C ARG A 664 29.68 -8.37 37.24
N LEU A 665 30.76 -7.69 37.60
CA LEU A 665 31.08 -7.38 38.99
C LEU A 665 30.22 -6.25 39.55
N PHE A 666 29.53 -5.48 38.70
CA PHE A 666 28.63 -4.43 39.12
C PHE A 666 27.33 -5.02 39.70
N GLU A 667 26.95 -4.58 40.91
CA GLU A 667 25.71 -5.00 41.56
C GLU A 667 24.82 -3.78 41.81
N PRO A 668 23.61 -3.72 41.21
CA PRO A 668 22.70 -2.60 41.41
C PRO A 668 22.26 -2.55 42.88
N GLN A 669 22.40 -1.40 43.54
CA GLN A 669 22.03 -1.26 44.95
C GLN A 669 20.53 -1.06 45.14
N LYS A 670 19.83 -0.63 44.08
CA LYS A 670 18.40 -0.34 44.09
C LYS A 670 17.67 -1.10 42.99
N ILE A 671 16.49 -1.61 43.34
CA ILE A 671 15.59 -2.28 42.40
C ILE A 671 14.56 -1.28 41.88
N PRO A 672 14.41 -1.10 40.55
CA PRO A 672 13.41 -0.21 39.97
C PRO A 672 11.98 -0.59 40.39
N LYS A 673 11.21 0.38 40.92
CA LYS A 673 9.83 0.14 41.40
C LYS A 673 8.74 0.24 40.33
N HIS A 674 9.01 0.97 39.25
CA HIS A 674 8.03 1.32 38.22
C HIS A 674 8.37 0.75 36.84
N LEU A 675 9.33 -0.19 36.79
CA LEU A 675 9.80 -0.77 35.55
C LEU A 675 8.74 -1.68 34.92
N LYS A 676 8.31 -1.31 33.70
CA LYS A 676 7.29 -2.02 32.91
C LYS A 676 7.89 -2.78 31.74
N VAL A 677 8.96 -2.26 31.15
CA VAL A 677 9.56 -2.83 29.93
C VAL A 677 11.04 -3.10 30.15
N MET A 678 11.46 -4.31 29.80
CA MET A 678 12.85 -4.73 29.85
C MET A 678 13.25 -5.40 28.53
N ARG A 679 14.35 -4.92 27.93
CA ARG A 679 14.88 -5.43 26.67
C ARG A 679 16.38 -5.69 26.78
N GLY A 680 16.83 -6.88 26.39
CA GLY A 680 18.25 -7.23 26.41
C GLY A 680 18.58 -8.49 25.62
N ASP A 681 19.84 -8.70 25.30
CA ASP A 681 20.36 -9.86 24.54
C ASP A 681 21.29 -10.76 25.36
N VAL A 682 21.89 -10.22 26.42
CA VAL A 682 22.76 -10.98 27.34
C VAL A 682 21.94 -11.62 28.45
N LEU A 683 22.18 -12.91 28.67
CA LEU A 683 21.54 -13.71 29.73
C LEU A 683 22.53 -13.92 30.87
N ASP A 684 22.14 -13.52 32.08
CA ASP A 684 22.98 -13.63 33.28
C ASP A 684 22.15 -14.01 34.52
N ALA A 685 22.71 -14.85 35.39
CA ALA A 685 22.04 -15.31 36.60
C ALA A 685 21.71 -14.16 37.56
N LYS A 686 22.56 -13.13 37.66
CA LYS A 686 22.27 -11.96 38.51
C LYS A 686 21.06 -11.17 38.01
N GLN A 687 20.89 -11.07 36.69
CA GLN A 687 19.72 -10.42 36.11
C GLN A 687 18.43 -11.17 36.46
N ALA A 688 18.45 -12.51 36.46
CA ALA A 688 17.30 -13.32 36.89
C ALA A 688 16.91 -13.05 38.36
N ILE A 689 17.91 -12.90 39.24
CA ILE A 689 17.70 -12.55 40.66
C ILE A 689 17.04 -11.18 40.81
N VAL A 690 17.51 -10.17 40.06
CA VAL A 690 16.91 -8.83 40.04
C VAL A 690 15.47 -8.91 39.51
N MET A 691 15.24 -9.67 38.43
CA MET A 691 13.91 -9.86 37.85
C MET A 691 12.91 -10.48 38.84
N ALA A 692 13.34 -11.41 39.68
CA ALA A 692 12.49 -12.00 40.71
C ALA A 692 12.00 -11.00 41.77
N GLN A 693 12.67 -9.85 41.90
CA GLN A 693 12.31 -8.78 42.84
C GLN A 693 11.46 -7.67 42.21
N LEU A 694 11.37 -7.62 40.88
CA LEU A 694 10.56 -6.63 40.16
C LEU A 694 9.07 -6.84 40.40
N LYS A 695 8.31 -5.75 40.36
CA LYS A 695 6.84 -5.76 40.45
C LYS A 695 6.26 -4.97 39.29
N GLY A 696 5.25 -5.53 38.64
CA GLY A 696 4.50 -4.81 37.60
C GLY A 696 5.17 -4.81 36.22
N LEU A 697 6.14 -5.70 35.95
CA LEU A 697 6.73 -5.82 34.63
C LEU A 697 5.66 -6.30 33.62
N GLU A 698 5.47 -5.56 32.54
CA GLU A 698 4.47 -5.82 31.50
C GLU A 698 5.10 -6.47 30.25
N CYS A 699 6.36 -6.12 29.93
CA CYS A 699 7.02 -6.57 28.71
C CYS A 699 8.47 -7.02 28.98
N LEU A 700 8.80 -8.23 28.53
CA LEU A 700 10.17 -8.77 28.58
C LEU A 700 10.61 -9.22 27.19
N TYR A 701 11.71 -8.65 26.71
CA TYR A 701 12.28 -8.93 25.40
C TYR A 701 13.71 -9.43 25.50
N ILE A 702 13.89 -10.74 25.32
CA ILE A 702 15.19 -11.35 25.09
C ILE A 702 15.46 -11.32 23.58
N VAL A 703 16.33 -10.43 23.14
CA VAL A 703 16.62 -10.17 21.73
C VAL A 703 17.43 -11.32 21.14
N ASN A 704 16.96 -11.83 20.01
CA ASN A 704 17.55 -12.93 19.25
C ASN A 704 18.21 -12.45 17.94
N ALA A 705 17.99 -11.19 17.55
CA ALA A 705 18.60 -10.58 16.39
C ALA A 705 20.13 -10.71 16.42
N ARG A 706 20.71 -11.29 15.37
CA ARG A 706 22.17 -11.43 15.22
C ARG A 706 22.69 -10.47 14.16
N ARG A 707 23.90 -9.93 14.37
CA ARG A 707 24.61 -9.19 13.31
C ARG A 707 25.00 -10.16 12.20
N LYS A 708 24.79 -9.78 10.94
CA LYS A 708 25.43 -10.48 9.81
C LYS A 708 26.94 -10.29 9.96
N PRO A 709 27.77 -11.35 9.90
CA PRO A 709 29.22 -11.21 9.99
C PRO A 709 29.70 -10.32 8.83
N ALA A 710 30.25 -9.15 9.17
CA ALA A 710 30.91 -8.29 8.21
C ALA A 710 32.36 -8.80 8.04
N ARG A 711 32.60 -9.50 6.93
CA ARG A 711 33.89 -10.02 6.42
C ARG A 711 34.37 -11.37 6.97
N THR A 712 34.67 -12.24 6.01
CA THR A 712 35.79 -13.19 6.06
C THR A 712 37.07 -12.44 6.42
N THR A 713 37.69 -12.77 7.55
CA THR A 713 39.09 -12.41 7.81
C THR A 713 39.97 -13.13 6.80
N PRO A 714 40.83 -12.43 6.02
CA PRO A 714 41.95 -13.06 5.36
C PRO A 714 42.98 -13.43 6.42
N ASN A 715 43.45 -14.66 6.36
CA ASN A 715 44.49 -15.29 7.17
C ASN A 715 44.08 -15.69 8.59
N GLY A 716 44.05 -17.02 8.78
CA GLY A 716 43.79 -17.66 10.05
C GLY A 716 44.88 -17.37 11.07
N VAL A 717 44.44 -17.01 12.27
CA VAL A 717 45.12 -17.33 13.52
C VAL A 717 44.02 -17.62 14.54
N SER A 718 43.80 -18.89 14.84
CA SER A 718 42.93 -19.30 15.95
C SER A 718 43.58 -18.92 17.28
N PRO A 719 42.88 -18.32 18.26
CA PRO A 719 43.46 -18.05 19.57
C PRO A 719 43.65 -19.34 20.35
N ALA A 720 44.87 -19.55 20.85
CA ALA A 720 45.22 -20.64 21.74
C ALA A 720 44.41 -20.55 23.05
N ALA A 721 43.81 -21.67 23.45
CA ALA A 721 43.25 -21.87 24.77
C ALA A 721 44.39 -21.96 25.80
N ASN A 722 44.48 -20.98 26.70
CA ASN A 722 45.40 -21.02 27.84
C ASN A 722 44.64 -21.54 29.07
N ASN A 723 44.79 -22.83 29.35
CA ASN A 723 44.52 -23.42 30.66
C ASN A 723 45.65 -23.02 31.61
N ASN A 724 45.32 -22.40 32.74
CA ASN A 724 46.30 -22.11 33.78
C ASN A 724 46.29 -23.25 34.82
N GLY A 725 47.45 -23.87 35.03
CA GLY A 725 47.66 -24.92 36.03
C GLY A 725 49.15 -25.05 36.39
N SER A 726 49.60 -24.17 37.29
CA SER A 726 50.70 -24.28 38.26
C SER A 726 51.95 -25.14 38.01
N ASN A 727 53.11 -24.47 38.21
CA ASN A 727 54.39 -24.92 38.79
C ASN A 727 55.34 -25.85 38.02
N GLY A 728 56.61 -25.41 37.97
CA GLY A 728 57.76 -26.32 38.13
C GLY A 728 58.73 -26.43 36.95
N THR A 729 59.83 -25.68 37.03
CA THR A 729 61.21 -25.99 36.60
C THR A 729 61.53 -27.26 35.76
N SER A 730 62.28 -27.00 34.67
CA SER A 730 63.46 -27.72 34.13
C SER A 730 63.37 -29.08 33.40
N ASN A 731 64.05 -29.09 32.23
CA ASN A 731 64.86 -30.12 31.57
C ASN A 731 64.26 -31.26 30.69
N VAL A 732 64.62 -31.17 29.40
CA VAL A 732 65.25 -32.18 28.49
C VAL A 732 65.00 -33.69 28.73
N PHE A 733 64.43 -34.42 27.75
CA PHE A 733 65.06 -35.50 26.94
C PHE A 733 64.07 -36.36 26.12
N SER A 734 64.62 -36.96 25.06
CA SER A 734 64.09 -37.85 24.02
C SER A 734 63.39 -39.15 24.45
N GLY A 735 62.43 -39.58 23.60
CA GLY A 735 62.39 -40.91 22.97
C GLY A 735 61.67 -42.07 23.69
N GLY A 736 60.81 -42.79 22.94
CA GLY A 736 60.49 -44.21 23.20
C GLY A 736 59.02 -44.57 23.42
N ILE A 737 58.42 -45.26 22.44
CA ILE A 737 57.24 -46.17 22.50
C ILE A 737 57.77 -47.60 22.88
N PRO A 738 57.01 -48.63 23.36
CA PRO A 738 55.54 -48.86 23.42
C PRO A 738 54.94 -49.46 24.72
N ASP A 739 53.61 -49.62 24.66
CA ASP A 739 52.73 -50.66 25.24
C ASP A 739 52.13 -50.51 26.65
N GLY A 740 50.79 -50.70 26.71
CA GLY A 740 50.05 -50.95 27.95
C GLY A 740 48.64 -50.36 28.03
N THR A 741 47.72 -50.92 27.24
CA THR A 741 46.24 -50.92 27.39
C THR A 741 45.59 -50.27 28.64
N SER A 742 44.80 -49.21 28.43
CA SER A 742 43.45 -49.07 29.03
C SER A 742 42.63 -48.05 28.23
N GLN A 743 41.47 -48.48 27.74
CA GLN A 743 40.54 -47.66 26.96
C GLN A 743 39.77 -46.72 27.88
N SER A 744 39.77 -45.43 27.55
CA SER A 744 38.76 -44.44 27.96
C SER A 744 38.31 -43.64 26.74
N PRO A 745 37.00 -43.46 26.49
CA PRO A 745 36.48 -42.98 25.22
C PRO A 745 36.26 -41.46 25.25
N PHE A 746 37.26 -40.65 24.91
CA PHE A 746 37.03 -39.25 24.55
C PHE A 746 38.02 -38.81 23.47
N GLY A 747 37.61 -39.02 22.22
CA GLY A 747 38.20 -38.38 21.05
C GLY A 747 37.36 -37.17 20.68
N THR A 748 37.97 -36.00 20.75
CA THR A 748 37.49 -34.74 20.19
C THR A 748 37.46 -34.82 18.67
N THR A 749 36.31 -34.52 18.07
CA THR A 749 36.22 -34.08 16.68
C THR A 749 35.91 -32.60 16.66
N GLY A 750 36.95 -31.80 16.37
CA GLY A 750 36.78 -30.47 15.82
C GLY A 750 36.19 -30.61 14.42
N ASN A 751 34.92 -30.26 14.29
CA ASN A 751 34.28 -29.83 13.07
C ASN A 751 33.02 -29.07 13.50
N GLY A 752 32.79 -27.90 12.91
CA GLY A 752 31.54 -27.17 13.06
C GLY A 752 30.38 -28.06 12.61
N GLN A 753 29.73 -28.70 13.57
CA GLN A 753 28.51 -29.47 13.38
C GLN A 753 27.47 -28.94 14.39
N PRO A 754 26.29 -28.52 13.93
CA PRO A 754 25.31 -27.84 14.75
C PRO A 754 24.40 -28.87 15.41
N ASP A 755 24.81 -29.40 16.54
CA ASP A 755 23.93 -30.02 17.54
C ASP A 755 24.73 -30.17 18.82
N THR A 756 24.78 -29.10 19.61
CA THR A 756 25.08 -29.23 21.03
C THR A 756 23.80 -28.95 21.80
N PRO A 757 23.37 -29.84 22.72
CA PRO A 757 22.35 -29.49 23.69
C PRO A 757 22.79 -28.23 24.42
N MET A 758 21.81 -27.43 24.86
CA MET A 758 22.01 -26.27 25.70
C MET A 758 23.11 -26.55 26.73
N SER A 759 24.14 -25.70 26.82
CA SER A 759 25.20 -25.90 27.80
C SER A 759 24.58 -25.97 29.20
N ARG A 760 25.16 -26.76 30.11
CA ARG A 760 24.62 -26.93 31.48
C ARG A 760 24.45 -25.59 32.20
N GLU A 761 25.33 -24.64 31.91
CA GLU A 761 25.27 -23.27 32.41
C GLU A 761 24.09 -22.49 31.80
N SER A 762 23.92 -22.52 30.48
CA SER A 762 22.77 -21.90 29.80
C SER A 762 21.43 -22.48 30.27
N ALA A 763 21.38 -23.78 30.60
CA ALA A 763 20.19 -24.44 31.15
C ALA A 763 19.85 -23.98 32.56
N THR A 764 20.88 -23.73 33.38
CA THR A 764 20.70 -23.21 34.74
C THR A 764 20.16 -21.78 34.66
N ILE A 765 20.76 -20.92 33.84
CA ILE A 765 20.30 -19.53 33.62
C ILE A 765 18.87 -19.52 33.07
N ALA A 766 18.55 -20.36 32.07
CA ALA A 766 17.19 -20.47 31.55
C ALA A 766 16.19 -20.83 32.66
N GLY A 767 16.55 -21.78 33.53
CA GLY A 767 15.75 -22.18 34.69
C GLY A 767 15.48 -21.01 35.65
N ASP A 768 16.50 -20.20 35.96
CA ASP A 768 16.38 -19.06 36.87
C ASP A 768 15.45 -17.97 36.31
N TYR A 769 15.57 -17.64 35.02
CA TYR A 769 14.66 -16.69 34.36
C TYR A 769 13.23 -17.22 34.32
N LEU A 770 13.03 -18.49 33.96
CA LEU A 770 11.70 -19.11 33.94
C LEU A 770 11.09 -19.18 35.34
N ALA A 771 11.88 -19.40 36.38
CA ALA A 771 11.42 -19.32 37.77
C ALA A 771 11.01 -17.89 38.13
N ALA A 772 11.80 -16.87 37.78
CA ALA A 772 11.45 -15.46 37.99
C ALA A 772 10.13 -15.09 37.29
N ILE A 773 10.00 -15.48 36.03
CA ILE A 773 8.79 -15.25 35.23
C ILE A 773 7.59 -15.94 35.85
N THR A 774 7.67 -17.25 36.09
CA THR A 774 6.50 -18.03 36.50
C THR A 774 6.08 -17.80 37.95
N ARG A 775 7.00 -17.45 38.85
CA ARG A 775 6.71 -17.25 40.28
C ARG A 775 6.37 -15.80 40.64
N HIS A 776 6.94 -14.82 39.93
CA HIS A 776 6.87 -13.41 40.34
C HIS A 776 6.22 -12.49 39.29
N LEU A 777 6.53 -12.66 38.00
CA LEU A 777 6.18 -11.67 36.97
C LEU A 777 4.96 -12.05 36.11
N GLY A 778 4.64 -13.33 36.01
CA GLY A 778 3.71 -13.85 35.00
C GLY A 778 2.33 -13.19 35.01
N ARG A 779 1.81 -12.81 36.19
CA ARG A 779 0.50 -12.16 36.33
C ARG A 779 0.42 -10.76 35.75
N THR A 780 1.54 -10.09 35.48
CA THR A 780 1.54 -8.73 34.90
C THR A 780 2.03 -8.71 33.47
N LEU A 781 2.72 -9.77 33.02
CA LEU A 781 3.26 -9.85 31.67
C LEU A 781 2.16 -9.90 30.59
N ARG A 782 2.32 -9.03 29.60
CA ARG A 782 1.53 -8.92 28.37
C ARG A 782 2.34 -9.37 27.17
N HIS A 783 3.62 -9.01 27.11
CA HIS A 783 4.51 -9.40 26.00
C HIS A 783 5.73 -10.14 26.52
N LEU A 784 6.04 -11.26 25.88
CA LEU A 784 7.18 -12.10 26.25
C LEU A 784 7.88 -12.61 25.00
N LEU A 785 9.13 -12.21 24.80
CA LEU A 785 10.03 -12.81 23.80
C LEU A 785 11.17 -13.50 24.54
N LEU A 786 11.25 -14.81 24.40
CA LEU A 786 12.30 -15.64 25.01
C LEU A 786 13.48 -15.83 24.05
N SER A 787 14.57 -16.40 24.58
CA SER A 787 15.73 -16.76 23.76
C SER A 787 15.41 -17.91 22.80
N ASP A 788 15.93 -17.84 21.58
CA ASP A 788 15.96 -18.93 20.60
C ASP A 788 16.80 -20.13 21.06
N GLN A 789 17.64 -19.94 22.09
CA GLN A 789 18.46 -20.99 22.68
C GLN A 789 17.70 -21.83 23.70
N TRP A 790 16.55 -21.33 24.20
CA TRP A 790 15.77 -22.00 25.24
C TRP A 790 14.72 -22.93 24.65
N LEU A 791 15.15 -24.14 24.30
CA LEU A 791 14.25 -25.20 23.83
C LEU A 791 13.36 -25.67 24.99
N LEU A 792 12.11 -25.19 25.03
CA LEU A 792 11.20 -25.51 26.13
C LEU A 792 10.43 -26.80 25.87
N GLY A 793 10.47 -27.70 26.87
CA GLY A 793 9.67 -28.91 26.92
C GLY A 793 8.20 -28.62 27.30
N GLY A 794 7.34 -29.63 27.14
CA GLY A 794 5.89 -29.51 27.33
C GLY A 794 5.47 -29.06 28.72
N ASP A 795 6.06 -29.62 29.78
CA ASP A 795 5.71 -29.29 31.16
C ASP A 795 6.01 -27.83 31.50
N VAL A 796 7.14 -27.33 31.01
CA VAL A 796 7.57 -25.93 31.20
C VAL A 796 6.63 -24.97 30.47
N LEU A 797 6.24 -25.29 29.23
CA LEU A 797 5.27 -24.50 28.47
C LEU A 797 3.93 -24.44 29.20
N MET A 798 3.45 -25.55 29.75
CA MET A 798 2.20 -25.58 30.52
C MET A 798 2.28 -24.74 31.79
N GLN A 799 3.40 -24.80 32.51
CA GLN A 799 3.64 -23.95 33.67
C GLN A 799 3.65 -22.46 33.28
N LEU A 800 4.29 -22.12 32.16
CA LEU A 800 4.32 -20.76 31.61
C LEU A 800 2.90 -20.27 31.28
N GLY A 801 2.11 -21.08 30.57
CA GLY A 801 0.73 -20.76 30.22
C GLY A 801 -0.15 -20.48 31.45
N ARG A 802 0.01 -21.28 32.51
CA ARG A 802 -0.72 -21.09 33.78
C ARG A 802 -0.27 -19.84 34.54
N ALA A 803 1.03 -19.55 34.52
CA ALA A 803 1.60 -18.44 35.26
C ALA A 803 1.35 -17.08 34.59
N CYS A 804 1.18 -17.06 33.26
CA CYS A 804 1.12 -15.84 32.45
C CYS A 804 -0.22 -15.65 31.70
N PRO A 805 -1.38 -15.62 32.39
CA PRO A 805 -2.70 -15.64 31.73
C PRO A 805 -3.06 -14.38 30.93
N HIS A 806 -2.28 -13.32 31.06
CA HIS A 806 -2.51 -12.03 30.40
C HIS A 806 -1.62 -11.79 29.18
N LEU A 807 -0.82 -12.78 28.76
CA LEU A 807 0.00 -12.63 27.55
C LEU A 807 -0.86 -12.42 26.30
N GLU A 808 -0.47 -11.40 25.56
CA GLU A 808 -1.01 -10.96 24.28
C GLU A 808 -0.06 -11.35 23.12
N GLN A 809 1.25 -11.33 23.38
CA GLN A 809 2.29 -11.68 22.42
C GLN A 809 3.34 -12.60 23.05
N LEU A 810 3.68 -13.69 22.37
CA LEU A 810 4.65 -14.69 22.85
C LEU A 810 5.63 -15.10 21.75
N GLY A 811 6.93 -15.00 22.02
CA GLY A 811 8.00 -15.61 21.24
C GLY A 811 8.71 -16.69 22.04
N VAL A 812 8.78 -17.92 21.53
CA VAL A 812 9.31 -19.08 22.26
C VAL A 812 9.93 -20.12 21.32
N ALA A 813 11.00 -20.78 21.76
CA ALA A 813 11.59 -21.93 21.08
C ALA A 813 11.10 -23.25 21.72
N LEU A 814 10.86 -24.27 20.89
CA LEU A 814 10.20 -25.52 21.30
C LEU A 814 11.16 -26.70 21.15
N GLU A 815 11.27 -27.54 22.17
CA GLU A 815 12.05 -28.80 22.11
C GLU A 815 11.38 -29.82 21.18
N GLU A 816 10.08 -30.07 21.39
CA GLU A 816 9.28 -30.92 20.52
C GLU A 816 8.38 -30.07 19.64
N LYS A 817 8.49 -30.27 18.31
CA LYS A 817 7.67 -29.59 17.29
C LYS A 817 6.27 -30.23 17.18
N SER A 818 5.61 -30.52 18.32
CA SER A 818 4.27 -31.12 18.37
C SER A 818 3.16 -30.05 18.52
N PRO A 819 2.16 -30.00 17.63
CA PRO A 819 1.03 -29.07 17.74
C PRO A 819 0.21 -29.24 19.03
N ASP A 820 0.17 -30.44 19.60
CA ASP A 820 -0.66 -30.76 20.76
C ASP A 820 -0.25 -29.98 22.01
N LYS A 821 1.05 -29.87 22.26
CA LYS A 821 1.61 -29.11 23.39
C LYS A 821 1.30 -27.62 23.25
N MET A 822 1.33 -27.10 22.02
CA MET A 822 0.96 -25.70 21.75
C MET A 822 -0.52 -25.43 22.00
N ARG A 823 -1.41 -26.35 21.62
CA ARG A 823 -2.84 -26.23 21.93
C ARG A 823 -3.11 -26.18 23.43
N GLN A 824 -2.41 -27.00 24.20
CA GLN A 824 -2.53 -26.99 25.66
C GLN A 824 -2.02 -25.67 26.27
N LEU A 825 -0.91 -25.11 25.77
CA LEU A 825 -0.41 -23.79 26.15
C LEU A 825 -1.45 -22.69 25.91
N LEU A 826 -2.09 -22.69 24.74
CA LEU A 826 -3.09 -21.67 24.36
C LEU A 826 -4.31 -21.65 25.28
N ASN A 827 -4.70 -22.80 25.84
CA ASN A 827 -5.77 -22.84 26.85
C ASN A 827 -5.44 -22.02 28.10
N GLY A 828 -4.15 -21.92 28.46
CA GLY A 828 -3.68 -21.06 29.55
C GLY A 828 -3.54 -19.58 29.18
N LEU A 829 -3.55 -19.25 27.88
CA LEU A 829 -3.25 -17.92 27.35
C LEU A 829 -4.44 -17.31 26.61
N PRO A 830 -5.52 -16.94 27.32
CA PRO A 830 -6.76 -16.50 26.68
C PRO A 830 -6.64 -15.19 25.90
N ARG A 831 -5.60 -14.38 26.12
CA ARG A 831 -5.43 -13.07 25.46
C ARG A 831 -4.44 -13.10 24.29
N LEU A 832 -3.82 -14.25 24.01
CA LEU A 832 -2.75 -14.35 23.03
C LEU A 832 -3.30 -14.18 21.61
N TRP A 833 -2.84 -13.13 20.91
CA TRP A 833 -3.19 -12.86 19.51
C TRP A 833 -1.97 -12.88 18.58
N ALA A 834 -0.76 -12.90 19.12
CA ALA A 834 0.48 -13.07 18.34
C ALA A 834 1.39 -14.13 18.96
N LEU A 835 1.81 -15.09 18.15
CA LEU A 835 2.71 -16.16 18.55
C LEU A 835 3.85 -16.26 17.54
N ARG A 836 5.09 -16.31 18.02
CA ARG A 836 6.28 -16.53 17.21
C ARG A 836 7.04 -17.76 17.71
N ILE A 837 7.03 -18.81 16.92
CA ILE A 837 7.86 -19.99 17.15
C ILE A 837 9.26 -19.67 16.65
N LEU A 838 10.20 -19.53 17.60
CA LEU A 838 11.60 -19.26 17.33
C LEU A 838 12.26 -20.57 16.89
N ILE A 839 12.99 -20.50 15.78
CA ILE A 839 13.72 -21.65 15.23
C ILE A 839 15.19 -21.26 15.16
N ARG A 840 16.02 -22.02 15.89
CA ARG A 840 17.47 -21.97 15.76
C ARG A 840 17.85 -22.81 14.55
N ALA A 841 17.70 -22.24 13.37
CA ALA A 841 17.90 -23.03 12.17
C ALA A 841 19.38 -23.26 11.86
N THR A 842 19.72 -24.52 11.62
CA THR A 842 20.81 -24.87 10.73
C THR A 842 20.44 -24.41 9.32
N THR A 843 21.42 -24.04 8.50
CA THR A 843 21.18 -23.55 7.12
C THR A 843 20.27 -24.50 6.32
N GLN A 844 20.35 -25.80 6.59
CA GLN A 844 19.54 -26.85 5.95
C GLN A 844 18.05 -26.84 6.31
N GLU A 845 17.66 -26.62 7.56
CA GLU A 845 16.23 -26.59 7.93
C GLU A 845 15.52 -25.36 7.37
N ILE A 846 16.20 -24.20 7.38
CA ILE A 846 15.71 -22.97 6.71
C ILE A 846 15.61 -23.21 5.20
N GLU A 847 16.64 -23.77 4.58
CA GLU A 847 16.63 -24.05 3.13
C GLU A 847 15.51 -25.01 2.76
N LEU A 848 15.30 -26.09 3.52
CA LEU A 848 14.21 -27.02 3.30
C LEU A 848 12.83 -26.34 3.45
N MET A 849 12.64 -25.54 4.50
CA MET A 849 11.39 -24.79 4.69
C MET A 849 11.17 -23.72 3.61
N GLN A 850 12.23 -23.07 3.13
CA GLN A 850 12.14 -22.10 2.03
C GLN A 850 11.98 -22.76 0.65
N SER A 851 12.46 -24.00 0.48
CA SER A 851 12.32 -24.78 -0.76
C SER A 851 10.89 -25.27 -1.01
N ILE A 852 10.10 -25.44 0.05
CA ILE A 852 8.68 -25.80 -0.04
C ILE A 852 7.85 -24.59 -0.51
N SER A 853 7.01 -24.80 -1.52
CA SER A 853 6.14 -23.74 -2.07
C SER A 853 5.29 -23.06 -0.97
N GLY A 854 5.19 -21.74 -1.01
CA GLY A 854 4.44 -20.96 0.00
C GLY A 854 2.98 -21.42 0.19
N ASN A 855 2.35 -21.90 -0.89
CA ASN A 855 1.00 -22.44 -0.87
C ASN A 855 0.87 -23.73 -0.03
N LEU A 856 1.91 -24.57 0.04
CA LEU A 856 1.87 -25.79 0.83
C LEU A 856 1.96 -25.50 2.34
N HIS A 857 2.80 -24.54 2.74
CA HIS A 857 2.86 -24.05 4.12
C HIS A 857 1.52 -23.49 4.58
N GLU A 858 0.90 -22.65 3.75
CA GLU A 858 -0.42 -22.08 4.05
C GLU A 858 -1.47 -23.17 4.26
N GLN A 859 -1.46 -24.24 3.44
CA GLN A 859 -2.43 -25.33 3.55
C GLN A 859 -2.25 -26.19 4.81
N VAL A 860 -1.01 -26.56 5.14
CA VAL A 860 -0.72 -27.38 6.34
C VAL A 860 -1.03 -26.60 7.61
N ILE A 861 -0.64 -25.32 7.67
CA ILE A 861 -0.92 -24.45 8.81
C ILE A 861 -2.43 -24.17 8.91
N ALA A 862 -3.11 -23.89 7.80
CA ALA A 862 -4.56 -23.66 7.76
C ALA A 862 -5.39 -24.83 8.31
N PHE A 863 -4.89 -26.05 8.13
CA PHE A 863 -5.51 -27.25 8.66
C PHE A 863 -5.42 -27.33 10.18
N GLU A 864 -4.24 -27.17 10.76
CA GLU A 864 -4.09 -27.25 12.22
C GLU A 864 -4.76 -26.07 12.93
N LEU A 865 -4.62 -24.85 12.38
CA LEU A 865 -5.21 -23.65 12.97
C LEU A 865 -6.74 -23.57 12.88
N ARG A 866 -7.42 -24.54 12.26
CA ARG A 866 -8.89 -24.59 12.23
C ARG A 866 -9.53 -24.93 13.57
N ARG A 867 -8.75 -25.50 14.50
CA ARG A 867 -9.23 -25.93 15.81
C ARG A 867 -9.46 -24.69 16.70
N LYS A 868 -10.46 -24.76 17.59
CA LYS A 868 -10.96 -23.61 18.37
C LYS A 868 -9.90 -22.95 19.26
N GLU A 869 -8.92 -23.74 19.72
CA GLU A 869 -7.81 -23.28 20.56
C GLU A 869 -7.01 -22.16 19.88
N TRP A 870 -7.01 -22.11 18.55
CA TRP A 870 -6.27 -21.14 17.76
C TRP A 870 -7.07 -19.88 17.40
N ASP A 871 -8.39 -19.83 17.60
CA ASP A 871 -9.30 -18.81 17.03
C ASP A 871 -8.89 -17.35 17.31
N ARG A 872 -8.22 -17.11 18.43
CA ARG A 872 -7.78 -15.77 18.88
C ARG A 872 -6.51 -15.29 18.21
N LEU A 873 -5.73 -16.21 17.62
CA LEU A 873 -4.45 -15.91 17.02
C LEU A 873 -4.65 -15.09 15.73
N LYS A 874 -4.10 -13.89 15.66
CA LYS A 874 -4.06 -13.05 14.46
C LYS A 874 -2.75 -13.25 13.69
N TRP A 875 -1.63 -13.44 14.38
CA TRP A 875 -0.32 -13.60 13.78
C TRP A 875 0.39 -14.86 14.26
N LEU A 876 0.91 -15.62 13.31
CA LEU A 876 1.79 -16.76 13.57
C LEU A 876 3.13 -16.51 12.87
N GLY A 877 4.22 -16.52 13.63
CA GLY A 877 5.59 -16.56 13.12
C GLY A 877 6.17 -17.95 13.29
N ILE A 878 6.87 -18.43 12.26
CA ILE A 878 7.65 -19.67 12.32
C ILE A 878 9.02 -19.35 11.72
N GLY A 879 10.02 -19.18 12.58
CA GLY A 879 11.32 -18.61 12.17
C GLY A 879 11.14 -17.22 11.54
N ASP A 880 11.63 -17.06 10.31
CA ASP A 880 11.52 -15.82 9.52
C ASP A 880 10.19 -15.69 8.75
N MET A 881 9.37 -16.74 8.70
CA MET A 881 8.08 -16.70 8.01
C MET A 881 7.00 -16.10 8.89
N VAL A 882 6.17 -15.24 8.32
CA VAL A 882 5.06 -14.56 9.00
C VAL A 882 3.75 -14.88 8.30
N PHE A 883 2.75 -15.27 9.07
CA PHE A 883 1.43 -15.65 8.59
C PHE A 883 0.33 -14.83 9.27
N LEU A 884 -0.55 -14.24 8.46
CA LEU A 884 -1.80 -13.63 8.89
C LEU A 884 -2.89 -14.70 9.00
N CYS A 885 -3.49 -14.81 10.17
CA CYS A 885 -4.54 -15.78 10.48
C CYS A 885 -5.92 -15.09 10.46
N GLY A 886 -6.77 -15.49 9.52
CA GLY A 886 -8.15 -15.00 9.35
C GLY A 886 -9.18 -15.90 10.03
N GLY A 887 -10.44 -15.83 9.58
CA GLY A 887 -11.52 -16.69 10.09
C GLY A 887 -11.48 -18.12 9.54
N VAL A 888 -12.24 -19.01 10.18
CA VAL A 888 -12.47 -20.39 9.70
C VAL A 888 -13.55 -20.37 8.61
N ARG A 889 -13.32 -21.08 7.50
CA ARG A 889 -14.28 -21.24 6.40
C ARG A 889 -14.40 -22.70 5.99
N GLU A 890 -15.60 -23.10 5.61
CA GLU A 890 -15.82 -24.36 4.88
C GLU A 890 -15.27 -24.23 3.46
N VAL A 891 -14.47 -25.22 3.06
CA VAL A 891 -13.97 -25.38 1.70
C VAL A 891 -14.87 -26.43 1.04
N PRO A 892 -15.58 -26.11 -0.06
CA PRO A 892 -16.46 -27.07 -0.71
C PRO A 892 -15.72 -28.35 -1.10
N GLY A 893 -16.19 -29.51 -0.61
CA GLY A 893 -15.75 -30.82 -1.05
C GLY A 893 -16.03 -31.00 -2.55
N GLY A 894 -15.06 -31.57 -3.27
CA GLY A 894 -15.07 -31.60 -4.73
C GLY A 894 -16.19 -32.48 -5.31
N ALA A 895 -17.09 -31.87 -6.06
CA ALA A 895 -17.90 -32.53 -7.09
C ALA A 895 -17.67 -31.82 -8.44
N ALA A 896 -16.42 -31.81 -8.92
CA ALA A 896 -16.10 -31.43 -10.30
C ALA A 896 -14.78 -32.09 -10.73
N ALA A 897 -14.86 -32.92 -11.77
CA ALA A 897 -13.85 -33.90 -12.21
C ALA A 897 -12.49 -33.35 -12.71
N ASN A 898 -12.08 -32.12 -12.37
CA ASN A 898 -10.78 -31.56 -12.77
C ASN A 898 -10.24 -30.50 -11.77
N THR A 899 -10.51 -30.67 -10.48
CA THR A 899 -9.80 -29.95 -9.40
C THR A 899 -8.60 -30.78 -8.93
N PRO A 900 -7.43 -30.19 -8.60
CA PRO A 900 -6.40 -30.91 -7.87
C PRO A 900 -7.06 -31.48 -6.62
N LYS A 901 -6.96 -32.81 -6.40
CA LYS A 901 -7.50 -33.45 -5.20
C LYS A 901 -7.08 -32.63 -3.97
N SER A 902 -8.01 -32.33 -3.09
CA SER A 902 -7.69 -31.74 -1.79
C SER A 902 -6.56 -32.57 -1.17
N PRO A 903 -5.45 -31.96 -0.71
CA PRO A 903 -4.38 -32.74 -0.10
C PRO A 903 -4.96 -33.53 1.06
N VAL A 904 -4.76 -34.83 0.99
CA VAL A 904 -5.20 -35.81 1.98
C VAL A 904 -4.24 -35.75 3.16
N ASP A 905 -4.77 -35.89 4.37
CA ASP A 905 -3.97 -35.99 5.59
C ASP A 905 -2.92 -37.12 5.43
N PRO A 906 -1.60 -36.84 5.51
CA PRO A 906 -0.56 -37.86 5.35
C PRO A 906 -0.53 -38.88 6.50
N THR A 907 -1.26 -38.64 7.58
CA THR A 907 -1.41 -39.53 8.73
C THR A 907 -2.77 -40.23 8.81
N MET A 908 -3.85 -39.64 8.29
CA MET A 908 -5.22 -40.14 8.51
C MET A 908 -6.06 -40.39 7.24
N GLY A 909 -5.66 -39.94 6.04
CA GLY A 909 -6.35 -40.36 4.81
C GLY A 909 -7.69 -39.68 4.45
N GLU A 910 -8.18 -38.67 5.19
CA GLU A 910 -9.51 -38.05 4.95
C GLU A 910 -9.49 -36.71 4.16
N GLU A 911 -10.56 -36.43 3.40
CA GLU A 911 -10.80 -35.16 2.67
C GLU A 911 -11.34 -34.06 3.61
N LEU A 912 -10.76 -32.85 3.52
CA LEU A 912 -10.86 -31.84 4.57
C LEU A 912 -11.77 -30.67 4.21
N GLY A 913 -13.03 -30.70 4.66
CA GLY A 913 -14.07 -29.69 4.37
C GLY A 913 -14.00 -28.36 5.15
N VAL A 914 -13.16 -28.22 6.18
CA VAL A 914 -13.05 -26.99 7.01
C VAL A 914 -11.60 -26.57 7.18
N ARG A 915 -11.25 -25.32 6.84
CA ARG A 915 -9.90 -24.75 7.00
C ARG A 915 -9.95 -23.30 7.48
N ARG A 916 -8.90 -22.86 8.19
CA ARG A 916 -8.72 -21.45 8.53
C ARG A 916 -8.06 -20.69 7.38
N ILE A 917 -8.45 -19.44 7.14
CA ILE A 917 -7.74 -18.59 6.17
C ILE A 917 -6.37 -18.25 6.76
N VAL A 918 -5.30 -18.70 6.12
CA VAL A 918 -3.91 -18.38 6.48
C VAL A 918 -3.24 -17.80 5.25
N LYS A 919 -2.56 -16.67 5.40
CA LYS A 919 -1.83 -16.01 4.30
C LYS A 919 -0.42 -15.67 4.75
N LYS A 920 0.59 -16.11 3.99
CA LYS A 920 1.97 -15.68 4.19
C LYS A 920 2.09 -14.21 3.81
N VAL A 921 2.74 -13.41 4.66
CA VAL A 921 2.97 -11.98 4.44
C VAL A 921 4.43 -11.62 4.69
N ASP A 922 4.84 -10.46 4.20
CA ASP A 922 6.17 -9.91 4.47
C ASP A 922 6.30 -9.45 5.93
N ARG A 923 7.54 -9.44 6.45
CA ARG A 923 7.86 -8.99 7.81
C ARG A 923 7.38 -7.57 8.11
N GLU A 924 7.27 -6.72 7.10
CA GLU A 924 6.71 -5.36 7.21
C GLU A 924 5.28 -5.34 7.78
N ALA A 925 4.49 -6.40 7.56
CA ALA A 925 3.13 -6.50 8.07
C ALA A 925 3.06 -6.61 9.61
N VAL A 926 4.17 -7.01 10.25
CA VAL A 926 4.29 -7.15 11.72
C VAL A 926 5.26 -6.14 12.34
N LYS A 927 5.62 -5.07 11.62
CA LYS A 927 6.50 -4.00 12.13
C LYS A 927 6.00 -3.33 13.41
N ASP A 928 4.68 -3.34 13.63
CA ASP A 928 4.02 -2.75 14.80
C ASP A 928 3.73 -3.79 15.90
N VAL A 929 4.10 -5.06 15.70
CA VAL A 929 3.92 -6.13 16.68
C VAL A 929 5.21 -6.27 17.50
N GLU A 930 5.13 -6.05 18.81
CA GLU A 930 6.29 -5.85 19.69
C GLU A 930 7.28 -7.02 19.69
N ILE A 931 6.84 -8.29 19.68
CA ILE A 931 7.76 -9.45 19.66
C ILE A 931 8.57 -9.59 18.34
N TRP A 932 8.22 -8.86 17.27
CA TRP A 932 9.05 -8.71 16.06
C TRP A 932 9.79 -7.38 16.04
N LYS A 933 9.13 -6.30 16.46
CA LYS A 933 9.70 -4.95 16.50
C LYS A 933 10.89 -4.87 17.46
N MET A 934 10.72 -5.39 18.67
CA MET A 934 11.72 -5.34 19.75
C MET A 934 12.88 -6.32 19.53
N ASP A 935 12.69 -7.31 18.65
CA ASP A 935 13.72 -8.24 18.19
C ASP A 935 14.60 -7.64 17.07
N SER A 936 15.28 -6.54 17.42
CA SER A 936 16.27 -5.85 16.60
C SER A 936 17.48 -5.50 17.48
N LEU A 937 18.60 -5.09 16.87
CA LEU A 937 19.73 -4.47 17.57
C LEU A 937 19.66 -2.94 17.59
N ASP A 938 18.63 -2.37 16.96
CA ASP A 938 18.47 -0.92 16.83
C ASP A 938 17.95 -0.26 18.12
N VAL A 939 18.14 1.05 18.19
CA VAL A 939 17.40 1.94 19.11
C VAL A 939 15.98 2.07 18.58
N ILE A 940 15.00 1.69 19.39
CA ILE A 940 13.57 1.66 19.01
C ILE A 940 12.84 2.89 19.54
#